data_AF-A0A832ISI0-F1
#
_entry.id   AF-A0A832ISI0-F1
#
_cell.length_a   1.000
_cell.length_b   1.000
_cell.length_c   1.000
_cell.angle_alpha   90.00
_cell.angle_beta   90.00
_cell.angle_gamma   90.00
#
_symmetry.space_group_name_H-M   'P 1'
#
loop_
_entity.id
_entity.type
_entity.pdbx_description
1 polymer ?
#
loop_
_entity_poly.entity_id
_entity_poly.type
_entity_poly.pdbx_seq_one_letter_code
_entity_poly.pdbx_strand_id
1 'polypeptide(L)'
;MRKAIAVLFFDEHAEFSRAAAQYLDKVVTLSGMTVTDDAICKEILANLKKFRESEGFVWQKAMEKRYLESMMYDMAAVASREAAHAKAQFLFCIDVRSEIPRRHIEANGAYETFGIAGFFGIPLKLIDVKNRHESNLCPAVVKPKNVVYKFTEKREPSKELVRAMHHIYHDLKYNAITPYLMVETIGNLFAFDFFGKTLFQNLYMPFRNRVLDEWFAGEKLIIDKFSQSEITKTIHDLQIALVREVLKEQYGVEIAREMDAAVESFLKICVSKEGLLRYDKARIAPKTDLGKAIGLMHHEEVALMQRLQEKYQISFADMQRQINKLSAVGFTFKEQLFYAENALKMVGMQSFAPVVVFCAHESTSENNPYESALNCGACGGKSSETNAKVMALILNKREIRQALQKQDITIPEETLFCYAVHNTVTDEVKIDLSIVPEPRRDEIRRIQSDLDRAAANAAAERVRMLPFSEGLSERELEKFIERNKMDWSQTRPEWGLSKNNSFIIGPRFWSEKSNFANRAFLHSYDYTIDPHGHFLEVILSGALVVGEWINLEHFFSSVDNRAFGSESKIYHNVTGMFGVISGNMSDLRTGLAAQSVHLKGEIYHEPVRLLSFIVAPFARYKNVIDRIKRVHYLVYNEWVRLVFLDPEERAFYYYCTIAKDWVRVDFATAMQTFERIEY
;
A
#
# COMPACT_ATOMS: atom_id res chain seq x y z
N MET A 1 22.70 -38.98 33.63
CA MET A 1 22.21 -38.55 32.30
C MET A 1 20.82 -37.91 32.36
N ARG A 2 19.72 -38.61 32.65
CA ARG A 2 18.35 -38.04 32.72
C ARG A 2 18.22 -36.74 33.56
N LYS A 3 18.84 -36.69 34.75
CA LYS A 3 18.88 -35.46 35.58
C LYS A 3 19.66 -34.29 34.94
N ALA A 4 20.72 -34.57 34.19
CA ALA A 4 21.50 -33.55 33.49
C ALA A 4 20.78 -33.05 32.22
N ILE A 5 20.05 -33.93 31.52
CA ILE A 5 19.15 -33.56 30.42
C ILE A 5 18.03 -32.66 30.96
N ALA A 6 17.44 -33.01 32.11
CA ALA A 6 16.41 -32.19 32.72
C ALA A 6 16.90 -30.78 33.10
N VAL A 7 18.09 -30.67 33.69
CA VAL A 7 18.71 -29.36 34.00
C VAL A 7 19.10 -28.59 32.73
N LEU A 8 19.47 -29.28 31.64
CA LEU A 8 19.85 -28.63 30.39
C LEU A 8 18.66 -28.06 29.61
N PHE A 9 17.42 -28.52 29.78
CA PHE A 9 16.28 -28.04 28.96
C PHE A 9 15.23 -27.23 29.73
N PHE A 10 15.19 -27.30 31.07
CA PHE A 10 13.99 -26.89 31.83
C PHE A 10 14.20 -25.77 32.86
N ASP A 11 15.25 -24.95 32.72
CA ASP A 11 15.65 -24.00 33.77
C ASP A 11 14.84 -22.68 33.83
N GLU A 12 13.95 -22.36 32.87
CA GLU A 12 13.28 -21.04 32.87
C GLU A 12 11.75 -21.00 32.66
N HIS A 13 11.06 -22.08 32.27
CA HIS A 13 9.58 -22.06 32.16
C HIS A 13 8.94 -23.39 32.58
N ALA A 14 8.34 -23.40 33.78
CA ALA A 14 7.84 -24.61 34.45
C ALA A 14 6.61 -25.27 33.79
N GLU A 15 5.83 -24.55 32.97
CA GLU A 15 4.62 -25.09 32.34
C GLU A 15 4.88 -25.73 30.96
N PHE A 16 5.71 -25.10 30.11
CA PHE A 16 6.16 -25.68 28.84
C PHE A 16 6.98 -26.97 29.06
N SER A 17 7.70 -27.01 30.18
CA SER A 17 8.51 -28.16 30.61
C SER A 17 7.70 -29.45 30.81
N ARG A 18 6.41 -29.39 31.18
CA ARG A 18 5.61 -30.62 31.43
C ARG A 18 5.12 -31.28 30.14
N ALA A 19 4.66 -30.49 29.18
CA ALA A 19 4.19 -31.00 27.89
C ALA A 19 5.36 -31.50 27.04
N ALA A 20 6.47 -30.75 27.01
CA ALA A 20 7.68 -31.15 26.31
C ALA A 20 8.37 -32.38 26.94
N ALA A 21 8.38 -32.51 28.28
CA ALA A 21 8.88 -33.71 28.95
C ALA A 21 8.03 -34.95 28.66
N GLN A 22 6.70 -34.83 28.60
CA GLN A 22 5.82 -35.94 28.18
C GLN A 22 6.00 -36.32 26.70
N TYR A 23 6.33 -35.35 25.84
CA TYR A 23 6.60 -35.60 24.43
C TYR A 23 7.98 -36.21 24.20
N LEU A 24 9.00 -35.78 24.95
CA LEU A 24 10.34 -36.36 24.97
C LEU A 24 10.35 -37.76 25.59
N ASP A 25 9.53 -38.06 26.60
CA ASP A 25 9.36 -39.44 27.10
C ASP A 25 8.72 -40.38 26.05
N LYS A 26 7.98 -39.84 25.07
CA LYS A 26 7.43 -40.60 23.94
C LYS A 26 8.38 -40.72 22.75
N VAL A 27 9.13 -39.66 22.42
CA VAL A 27 10.05 -39.60 21.27
C VAL A 27 11.43 -40.17 21.61
N VAL A 28 11.86 -40.04 22.86
CA VAL A 28 13.13 -40.57 23.38
C VAL A 28 12.83 -41.82 24.19
N THR A 29 12.32 -42.85 23.53
CA THR A 29 12.65 -44.22 23.96
C THR A 29 14.13 -44.46 23.64
N LEU A 30 15.03 -43.84 24.43
CA LEU A 30 16.36 -44.39 24.72
C LEU A 30 16.15 -45.68 25.52
N SER A 31 15.55 -46.65 24.86
CA SER A 31 15.25 -47.97 25.36
C SER A 31 16.55 -48.76 25.35
N GLY A 32 17.22 -48.79 26.51
CA GLY A 32 18.23 -49.82 26.79
C GLY A 32 19.71 -49.46 26.66
N MET A 33 20.10 -48.21 26.38
CA MET A 33 21.52 -47.85 26.43
C MET A 33 21.96 -47.47 27.85
N THR A 34 22.47 -48.43 28.62
CA THR A 34 23.38 -48.14 29.73
C THR A 34 24.71 -47.67 29.16
N VAL A 35 24.84 -46.36 28.95
CA VAL A 35 26.13 -45.74 28.61
C VAL A 35 26.96 -45.68 29.90
N THR A 36 27.83 -46.66 30.10
CA THR A 36 28.77 -46.74 31.24
C THR A 36 30.08 -46.00 30.97
N ASP A 37 30.32 -45.59 29.72
CA ASP A 37 31.51 -44.87 29.29
C ASP A 37 31.35 -43.35 29.52
N ASP A 38 32.21 -42.80 30.38
CA ASP A 38 32.27 -41.37 30.73
C ASP A 38 32.58 -40.49 29.50
N ALA A 39 33.33 -41.00 28.52
CA ALA A 39 33.63 -40.27 27.28
C ALA A 39 32.39 -40.08 26.41
N ILE A 40 31.60 -41.14 26.22
CA ILE A 40 30.34 -41.09 25.46
C ILE A 40 29.32 -40.21 26.18
N CYS A 41 29.26 -40.27 27.51
CA CYS A 41 28.39 -39.39 28.30
C CYS A 41 28.75 -37.90 28.12
N LYS A 42 30.05 -37.57 28.14
CA LYS A 42 30.53 -36.20 27.87
C LYS A 42 30.19 -35.73 26.47
N GLU A 43 30.35 -36.60 25.47
CA GLU A 43 30.01 -36.29 24.08
C GLU A 43 28.51 -36.02 23.91
N ILE A 44 27.64 -36.86 24.47
CA ILE A 44 26.19 -36.65 24.38
C ILE A 44 25.77 -35.37 25.10
N LEU A 45 26.32 -35.08 26.28
CA LEU A 45 26.04 -33.81 26.98
C LEU A 45 26.52 -32.60 26.18
N ALA A 46 27.68 -32.69 25.53
CA ALA A 46 28.18 -31.63 24.65
C ALA A 46 27.27 -31.42 23.44
N ASN A 47 26.78 -32.50 22.82
CA ASN A 47 25.86 -32.43 21.69
C ASN A 47 24.48 -31.91 22.10
N LEU A 48 23.97 -32.28 23.27
CA LEU A 48 22.71 -31.74 23.80
C LEU A 48 22.81 -30.26 24.14
N LYS A 49 23.96 -29.80 24.66
CA LYS A 49 24.20 -28.37 24.90
C LYS A 49 24.21 -27.59 23.59
N LYS A 50 24.93 -28.09 22.57
CA LYS A 50 24.91 -27.51 21.21
C LYS A 50 23.50 -27.51 20.62
N PHE A 51 22.73 -28.59 20.83
CA PHE A 51 21.35 -28.67 20.36
C PHE A 51 20.48 -27.62 21.04
N ARG A 52 20.52 -27.48 22.37
CA ARG A 52 19.77 -26.46 23.13
C ARG A 52 20.03 -25.04 22.59
N GLU A 53 21.28 -24.72 22.28
CA GLU A 53 21.66 -23.42 21.69
C GLU A 53 21.08 -23.19 20.29
N SER A 54 20.73 -24.25 19.56
CA SER A 54 20.22 -24.23 18.19
C SER A 54 18.76 -24.67 18.03
N GLU A 55 18.10 -25.09 19.12
CA GLU A 55 16.83 -25.81 19.10
C GLU A 55 15.72 -25.00 18.42
N GLY A 56 15.57 -23.73 18.78
CA GLY A 56 14.58 -22.84 18.18
C GLY A 56 14.74 -22.73 16.66
N PHE A 57 15.98 -22.67 16.18
CA PHE A 57 16.26 -22.61 14.75
C PHE A 57 15.96 -23.93 14.02
N VAL A 58 16.17 -25.08 14.68
CA VAL A 58 15.82 -26.40 14.13
C VAL A 58 14.31 -26.52 13.98
N TRP A 59 13.53 -26.17 15.02
CA TRP A 59 12.07 -26.21 14.96
C TRP A 59 11.50 -25.24 13.93
N GLN A 60 12.06 -24.02 13.86
CA GLN A 60 11.72 -23.04 12.85
C GLN A 60 11.90 -23.59 11.43
N LYS A 61 13.05 -24.21 11.15
CA LYS A 61 13.33 -24.83 9.85
C LYS A 61 12.41 -26.01 9.54
N ALA A 62 12.09 -26.82 10.54
CA ALA A 62 11.17 -27.95 10.37
C ALA A 62 9.75 -27.46 10.00
N MET A 63 9.27 -26.42 10.68
CA MET A 63 7.99 -25.77 10.38
C MET A 63 7.96 -25.19 8.96
N GLU A 64 8.97 -24.39 8.60
CA GLU A 64 9.10 -23.82 7.25
C GLU A 64 9.17 -24.89 6.16
N LYS A 65 9.93 -25.96 6.40
CA LYS A 65 10.07 -27.08 5.48
C LYS A 65 8.72 -27.75 5.22
N ARG A 66 7.88 -27.93 6.24
CA ARG A 66 6.54 -28.53 6.09
C ARG A 66 5.66 -27.74 5.13
N TYR A 67 5.62 -26.40 5.27
CA TYR A 67 4.87 -25.55 4.33
C TYR A 67 5.47 -25.57 2.92
N LEU A 68 6.80 -25.50 2.82
CA LEU A 68 7.49 -25.51 1.54
C LEU A 68 7.22 -26.80 0.76
N GLU A 69 7.28 -27.96 1.41
CA GLU A 69 6.97 -29.27 0.81
C GLU A 69 5.50 -29.35 0.37
N SER A 70 4.55 -28.87 1.19
CA SER A 70 3.13 -28.82 0.82
C SER A 70 2.88 -27.93 -0.40
N MET A 71 3.54 -26.78 -0.49
CA MET A 71 3.39 -25.88 -1.64
C MET A 71 4.02 -26.48 -2.91
N MET A 72 5.19 -27.13 -2.79
CA MET A 72 5.81 -27.83 -3.91
C MET A 72 4.91 -28.96 -4.43
N TYR A 73 4.23 -29.69 -3.54
CA TYR A 73 3.24 -30.70 -3.91
C TYR A 73 2.10 -30.07 -4.73
N ASP A 74 1.46 -29.02 -4.20
CA ASP A 74 0.32 -28.36 -4.85
C ASP A 74 0.68 -27.79 -6.23
N MET A 75 1.85 -27.15 -6.36
CA MET A 75 2.29 -26.56 -7.62
C MET A 75 2.77 -27.59 -8.64
N ALA A 76 3.32 -28.73 -8.20
CA ALA A 76 3.71 -29.82 -9.09
C ALA A 76 2.51 -30.53 -9.73
N ALA A 77 1.38 -30.57 -9.01
CA ALA A 77 0.14 -31.23 -9.42
C ALA A 77 -0.66 -30.47 -10.50
N VAL A 78 -0.19 -29.30 -10.94
CA VAL A 78 -0.91 -28.45 -11.90
C VAL A 78 -0.90 -29.08 -13.31
N ALA A 79 -2.10 -29.28 -13.87
CA ALA A 79 -2.32 -29.72 -15.24
C ALA A 79 -2.26 -28.54 -16.24
N SER A 80 -1.93 -28.83 -17.50
CA SER A 80 -1.68 -27.85 -18.57
C SER A 80 -2.77 -26.80 -18.76
N ARG A 81 -2.34 -25.62 -19.25
CA ARG A 81 -3.14 -24.44 -19.63
C ARG A 81 -4.26 -24.76 -20.62
N GLU A 82 -5.50 -24.38 -20.29
CA GLU A 82 -6.54 -24.10 -21.29
C GLU A 82 -6.67 -22.58 -21.45
N ALA A 83 -6.35 -22.06 -22.63
CA ALA A 83 -6.49 -20.64 -22.93
C ALA A 83 -7.94 -20.34 -23.31
N ALA A 84 -8.74 -19.88 -22.35
CA ALA A 84 -10.09 -19.38 -22.61
C ALA A 84 -10.07 -17.87 -22.87
N HIS A 85 -10.94 -17.40 -23.75
CA HIS A 85 -11.12 -15.97 -23.99
C HIS A 85 -11.88 -15.34 -22.81
N ALA A 86 -11.19 -14.52 -22.01
CA ALA A 86 -11.80 -13.85 -20.86
C ALA A 86 -12.77 -12.73 -21.29
N LYS A 87 -13.90 -12.62 -20.58
CA LYS A 87 -14.85 -11.49 -20.68
C LYS A 87 -14.26 -10.23 -20.08
N ALA A 88 -13.56 -10.36 -18.95
CA ALA A 88 -12.81 -9.29 -18.33
C ALA A 88 -11.54 -9.83 -17.66
N GLN A 89 -10.53 -8.97 -17.57
CA GLN A 89 -9.28 -9.23 -16.86
C GLN A 89 -9.19 -8.31 -15.64
N PHE A 90 -8.76 -8.85 -14.51
CA PHE A 90 -8.59 -8.09 -13.27
C PHE A 90 -7.15 -8.10 -12.81
N LEU A 91 -6.55 -6.92 -12.64
CA LEU A 91 -5.23 -6.76 -12.02
C LEU A 91 -5.43 -6.42 -10.55
N PHE A 92 -5.36 -7.42 -9.69
CA PHE A 92 -5.42 -7.25 -8.24
C PHE A 92 -4.07 -6.87 -7.65
N CYS A 93 -4.11 -6.14 -6.53
CA CYS A 93 -2.94 -6.03 -5.66
C CYS A 93 -2.43 -7.44 -5.26
N ILE A 94 -1.12 -7.60 -5.13
CA ILE A 94 -0.49 -8.85 -4.63
C ILE A 94 -0.88 -9.23 -3.19
N ASP A 95 -1.62 -8.38 -2.49
CA ASP A 95 -2.05 -8.57 -1.11
C ASP A 95 -2.66 -9.95 -0.87
N VAL A 96 -2.28 -10.62 0.22
CA VAL A 96 -2.73 -12.00 0.53
C VAL A 96 -4.25 -12.10 0.66
N ARG A 97 -4.92 -11.01 1.04
CA ARG A 97 -6.37 -10.94 1.21
C ARG A 97 -7.11 -10.87 -0.13
N SER A 98 -6.40 -10.59 -1.22
CA SER A 98 -6.97 -10.63 -2.57
C SER A 98 -6.97 -12.05 -3.16
N GLU A 99 -6.40 -13.05 -2.48
CA GLU A 99 -6.34 -14.42 -2.97
C GLU A 99 -7.73 -15.06 -3.11
N ILE A 100 -8.52 -15.07 -2.04
CA ILE A 100 -9.87 -15.66 -2.06
C ILE A 100 -10.80 -14.95 -3.07
N PRO A 101 -10.93 -13.60 -3.10
CA PRO A 101 -11.74 -12.90 -4.10
C PRO A 101 -11.37 -13.25 -5.55
N ARG A 102 -10.06 -13.43 -5.84
CA ARG A 102 -9.58 -13.85 -7.17
C ARG A 102 -10.08 -15.23 -7.54
N ARG A 103 -10.01 -16.22 -6.63
CA ARG A 103 -10.51 -17.57 -6.90
C ARG A 103 -12.01 -17.58 -7.18
N HIS A 104 -12.79 -16.81 -6.41
CA HIS A 104 -14.25 -16.77 -6.57
C HIS A 104 -14.68 -16.04 -7.85
N ILE A 105 -13.99 -14.97 -8.27
CA ILE A 105 -14.34 -14.33 -9.55
C ILE A 105 -13.97 -15.22 -10.74
N GLU A 106 -12.83 -15.90 -10.70
CA GLU A 106 -12.44 -16.89 -11.73
C GLU A 106 -13.44 -18.05 -11.80
N ALA A 107 -13.97 -18.51 -10.66
CA ALA A 107 -15.00 -19.55 -10.63
C ALA A 107 -16.39 -19.08 -11.14
N ASN A 108 -16.68 -17.78 -11.09
CA ASN A 108 -17.98 -17.22 -11.48
C ASN A 108 -18.18 -17.10 -13.00
N GLY A 109 -17.12 -17.19 -13.81
CA GLY A 109 -17.23 -17.06 -15.25
C GLY A 109 -15.88 -17.04 -15.97
N ALA A 110 -15.89 -16.67 -17.25
CA ALA A 110 -14.67 -16.50 -18.03
C ALA A 110 -13.94 -15.21 -17.63
N TYR A 111 -13.32 -15.20 -16.45
CA TYR A 111 -12.52 -14.10 -15.94
C TYR A 111 -11.08 -14.56 -15.73
N GLU A 112 -10.14 -13.67 -15.97
CA GLU A 112 -8.71 -13.92 -15.75
C GLU A 112 -8.18 -12.90 -14.74
N THR A 113 -7.41 -13.37 -13.75
CA THR A 113 -6.82 -12.46 -12.75
C THR A 113 -5.31 -12.44 -12.82
N PHE A 114 -4.76 -11.25 -12.64
CA PHE A 114 -3.35 -10.97 -12.54
C PHE A 114 -3.04 -10.37 -11.17
N GLY A 115 -1.82 -10.59 -10.70
CA GLY A 115 -1.29 -9.98 -9.50
C GLY A 115 -0.20 -8.96 -9.82
N ILE A 116 -0.30 -7.76 -9.28
CA ILE A 116 0.68 -6.68 -9.43
C ILE A 116 0.77 -5.88 -8.14
N ALA A 117 1.94 -5.33 -7.81
CA ALA A 117 2.08 -4.48 -6.61
C ALA A 117 1.08 -3.31 -6.66
N GLY A 118 0.44 -2.96 -5.54
CA GLY A 118 -0.70 -2.04 -5.50
C GLY A 118 -0.44 -0.60 -5.98
N PHE A 119 0.80 -0.18 -6.21
CA PHE A 119 1.09 1.09 -6.89
C PHE A 119 1.02 0.98 -8.43
N PHE A 120 0.72 -0.21 -8.96
CA PHE A 120 0.52 -0.54 -10.38
C PHE A 120 1.65 -0.09 -11.32
N GLY A 121 2.89 -0.08 -10.83
CA GLY A 121 4.03 0.39 -11.63
C GLY A 121 4.13 1.91 -11.79
N ILE A 122 3.22 2.69 -11.18
CA ILE A 122 3.17 4.15 -11.30
C ILE A 122 3.38 4.85 -9.94
N PRO A 123 4.64 5.10 -9.54
CA PRO A 123 4.93 5.78 -8.28
C PRO A 123 4.53 7.26 -8.37
N LEU A 124 3.67 7.71 -7.46
CA LEU A 124 3.18 9.08 -7.46
C LEU A 124 3.04 9.67 -6.06
N LYS A 125 3.15 10.99 -5.96
CA LYS A 125 2.80 11.74 -4.75
C LYS A 125 1.42 12.36 -4.93
N LEU A 126 0.48 11.97 -4.09
CA LEU A 126 -0.85 12.55 -4.06
C LEU A 126 -0.88 13.78 -3.13
N ILE A 127 -1.46 14.87 -3.62
CA ILE A 127 -1.84 16.01 -2.80
C ILE A 127 -3.37 16.09 -2.82
N ASP A 128 -3.96 15.72 -1.69
CA ASP A 128 -5.39 15.87 -1.47
C ASP A 128 -5.66 17.29 -0.95
N VAL A 129 -6.23 18.12 -1.82
CA VAL A 129 -6.50 19.53 -1.52
C VAL A 129 -7.62 19.68 -0.49
N LYS A 130 -8.56 18.74 -0.43
CA LYS A 130 -9.67 18.74 0.54
C LYS A 130 -9.14 18.47 1.94
N ASN A 131 -8.39 17.38 2.10
CA ASN A 131 -7.89 16.94 3.39
C ASN A 131 -6.58 17.63 3.81
N ARG A 132 -6.02 18.48 2.94
CA ARG A 132 -4.71 19.14 3.11
C ARG A 132 -3.62 18.13 3.47
N HIS A 133 -3.70 16.96 2.84
CA HIS A 133 -2.88 15.82 3.17
C HIS A 133 -2.01 15.47 1.97
N GLU A 134 -0.74 15.15 2.26
CA GLU A 134 0.23 14.75 1.25
C GLU A 134 0.60 13.28 1.48
N SER A 135 0.58 12.49 0.41
CA SER A 135 0.89 11.06 0.48
C SER A 135 1.77 10.61 -0.67
N ASN A 136 2.89 9.97 -0.34
CA ASN A 136 3.62 9.16 -1.30
C ASN A 136 2.86 7.83 -1.47
N LEU A 137 2.38 7.55 -2.68
CA LEU A 137 1.69 6.31 -3.02
C LEU A 137 2.63 5.42 -3.83
N CYS A 138 3.68 4.95 -3.15
CA CYS A 138 4.71 4.07 -3.70
C CYS A 138 5.45 3.36 -2.55
N PRO A 139 6.23 2.30 -2.85
CA PRO A 139 7.00 1.61 -1.83
C PRO A 139 8.03 2.54 -1.18
N ALA A 140 8.39 2.31 0.08
CA ALA A 140 9.39 3.15 0.77
C ALA A 140 10.79 3.14 0.11
N VAL A 141 11.09 2.12 -0.70
CA VAL A 141 12.33 2.03 -1.50
C VAL A 141 12.30 2.93 -2.75
N VAL A 142 11.14 3.47 -3.13
CA VAL A 142 10.94 4.32 -4.32
C VAL A 142 10.59 5.74 -3.89
N LYS A 143 11.27 6.73 -4.48
CA LYS A 143 10.89 8.15 -4.34
C LYS A 143 10.04 8.59 -5.54
N PRO A 144 8.81 9.09 -5.32
CA PRO A 144 7.96 9.53 -6.42
C PRO A 144 8.52 10.82 -7.02
N LYS A 145 8.55 10.90 -8.35
CA LYS A 145 8.98 12.10 -9.09
C LYS A 145 7.80 12.98 -9.51
N ASN A 146 6.63 12.36 -9.67
CA ASN A 146 5.43 12.98 -10.21
C ASN A 146 4.41 13.22 -9.09
N VAL A 147 3.73 14.35 -9.16
CA VAL A 147 2.74 14.83 -8.19
C VAL A 147 1.37 14.88 -8.86
N VAL A 148 0.37 14.28 -8.24
CA VAL A 148 -1.02 14.30 -8.70
C VAL A 148 -1.86 15.07 -7.68
N TYR A 149 -2.58 16.08 -8.15
CA TYR A 149 -3.55 16.79 -7.32
C TYR A 149 -4.92 16.16 -7.45
N LYS A 150 -5.57 15.95 -6.30
CA LYS A 150 -6.95 15.50 -6.19
C LYS A 150 -7.84 16.66 -5.76
N PHE A 151 -8.85 16.95 -6.57
CA PHE A 151 -9.87 17.96 -6.31
C PHE A 151 -11.25 17.32 -6.30
N THR A 152 -12.13 17.82 -5.43
CA THR A 152 -13.56 17.49 -5.43
C THR A 152 -14.33 18.63 -6.09
N GLU A 153 -15.17 18.33 -7.07
CA GLU A 153 -16.20 19.28 -7.51
C GLU A 153 -17.15 19.54 -6.35
N LYS A 154 -17.15 20.76 -5.83
CA LYS A 154 -18.17 21.16 -4.86
C LYS A 154 -19.51 21.24 -5.60
N ARG A 155 -20.50 20.44 -5.18
CA ARG A 155 -21.89 20.90 -5.24
C ARG A 155 -21.98 22.09 -4.30
N GLU A 156 -22.39 23.26 -4.80
CA GLU A 156 -22.58 24.43 -3.94
C GLU A 156 -23.56 24.06 -2.80
N PRO A 157 -23.16 24.24 -1.53
CA PRO A 157 -24.11 24.13 -0.42
C PRO A 157 -25.22 25.16 -0.63
N SER A 158 -26.44 24.88 -0.15
CA SER A 158 -27.52 25.86 -0.24
C SER A 158 -27.06 27.18 0.38
N LYS A 159 -27.44 28.31 -0.24
CA LYS A 159 -27.03 29.65 0.21
C LYS A 159 -27.40 29.90 1.69
N GLU A 160 -28.36 29.16 2.24
CA GLU A 160 -28.80 29.21 3.63
C GLU A 160 -27.81 28.54 4.59
N LEU A 161 -27.27 27.36 4.25
CA LEU A 161 -26.30 26.65 5.10
C LEU A 161 -24.97 27.41 5.19
N VAL A 162 -24.53 28.00 4.08
CA VAL A 162 -23.32 28.85 4.04
C VAL A 162 -23.52 30.11 4.88
N ARG A 163 -24.67 30.77 4.79
CA ARG A 163 -24.98 31.94 5.63
C ARG A 163 -25.00 31.59 7.11
N ALA A 164 -25.56 30.44 7.49
CA ALA A 164 -25.60 29.99 8.88
C ALA A 164 -24.19 29.74 9.44
N MET A 165 -23.33 29.05 8.68
CA MET A 165 -21.93 28.81 9.08
C MET A 165 -21.10 30.10 9.09
N HIS A 166 -21.34 31.00 8.14
CA HIS A 166 -20.62 32.28 8.04
C HIS A 166 -21.01 33.24 9.17
N HIS A 167 -22.28 33.25 9.61
CA HIS A 167 -22.72 34.00 10.79
C HIS A 167 -22.02 33.52 12.06
N ILE A 168 -21.97 32.21 12.26
CA ILE A 168 -21.30 31.59 13.42
C ILE A 168 -19.79 31.93 13.39
N TYR A 169 -19.13 31.75 12.24
CA TYR A 169 -17.70 32.01 12.09
C TYR A 169 -17.29 33.48 12.32
N HIS A 170 -18.15 34.45 11.95
CA HIS A 170 -17.82 35.87 12.06
C HIS A 170 -17.94 36.40 13.51
N ASP A 171 -18.88 35.88 14.29
CA ASP A 171 -18.98 36.15 15.73
C ASP A 171 -17.82 35.51 16.51
N LEU A 172 -17.20 34.46 15.92
CA LEU A 172 -16.15 33.66 16.53
C LEU A 172 -14.77 34.33 16.55
N LYS A 173 -14.50 35.24 15.62
CA LYS A 173 -13.13 35.74 15.33
C LYS A 173 -12.61 36.80 16.31
N TYR A 174 -13.46 37.34 17.19
CA TYR A 174 -13.14 38.52 18.03
C TYR A 174 -13.17 38.29 19.55
N ASN A 175 -13.37 37.05 20.02
CA ASN A 175 -13.42 36.75 21.46
C ASN A 175 -12.47 35.60 21.85
N ALA A 176 -11.81 35.74 23.00
CA ALA A 176 -10.86 34.74 23.53
C ALA A 176 -11.56 33.53 24.19
N ILE A 177 -12.85 33.64 24.51
CA ILE A 177 -13.68 32.59 25.15
C ILE A 177 -14.24 31.60 24.11
N THR A 178 -14.18 31.99 22.85
CA THR A 178 -14.87 31.31 21.75
C THR A 178 -14.40 29.89 21.44
N PRO A 179 -13.12 29.49 21.59
CA PRO A 179 -12.71 28.10 21.42
C PRO A 179 -13.41 27.14 22.40
N TYR A 180 -13.69 27.59 23.63
CA TYR A 180 -14.39 26.78 24.64
C TYR A 180 -15.88 26.63 24.31
N LEU A 181 -16.56 27.72 23.93
CA LEU A 181 -17.95 27.67 23.47
C LEU A 181 -18.10 26.90 22.14
N MET A 182 -17.08 26.92 21.28
CA MET A 182 -17.06 26.18 20.02
C MET A 182 -16.99 24.67 20.26
N VAL A 183 -16.20 24.21 21.23
CA VAL A 183 -16.19 22.80 21.64
C VAL A 183 -17.55 22.38 22.19
N GLU A 184 -18.25 23.24 22.94
CA GLU A 184 -19.61 22.90 23.42
C GLU A 184 -20.66 22.95 22.31
N THR A 185 -20.60 23.93 21.40
CA THR A 185 -21.62 24.14 20.36
C THR A 185 -21.45 23.19 19.18
N ILE A 186 -20.22 23.00 18.70
CA ILE A 186 -19.91 22.04 17.62
C ILE A 186 -19.75 20.62 18.19
N GLY A 187 -19.32 20.48 19.45
CA GLY A 187 -19.26 19.19 20.14
C GLY A 187 -20.62 18.50 20.17
N ASN A 188 -21.72 19.24 20.31
CA ASN A 188 -23.08 18.67 20.19
C ASN A 188 -23.37 18.13 18.78
N LEU A 189 -22.82 18.73 17.71
CA LEU A 189 -22.92 18.18 16.35
C LEU A 189 -22.11 16.89 16.21
N PHE A 190 -20.91 16.84 16.80
CA PHE A 190 -20.14 15.59 16.89
C PHE A 190 -20.78 14.57 17.83
N ALA A 191 -21.57 14.99 18.82
CA ALA A 191 -22.32 14.11 19.69
C ALA A 191 -23.39 13.35 18.91
N PHE A 192 -24.06 13.97 17.93
CA PHE A 192 -24.98 13.24 17.04
C PHE A 192 -24.26 12.16 16.20
N ASP A 193 -23.09 12.46 15.63
CA ASP A 193 -22.27 11.46 14.94
C ASP A 193 -21.82 10.35 15.90
N PHE A 194 -21.40 10.72 17.12
CA PHE A 194 -20.99 9.79 18.17
C PHE A 194 -22.14 8.88 18.64
N PHE A 195 -23.31 9.43 18.98
CA PHE A 195 -24.49 8.67 19.39
C PHE A 195 -25.04 7.82 18.24
N GLY A 196 -25.03 8.35 17.01
CA GLY A 196 -25.40 7.60 15.81
C GLY A 196 -24.49 6.38 15.59
N LYS A 197 -23.18 6.59 15.65
CA LYS A 197 -22.16 5.52 15.57
C LYS A 197 -22.27 4.51 16.70
N THR A 198 -22.55 4.96 17.92
CA THR A 198 -22.53 4.12 19.14
C THR A 198 -23.83 3.34 19.35
N LEU A 199 -24.99 3.98 19.15
CA LEU A 199 -26.29 3.40 19.49
C LEU A 199 -27.05 2.84 18.28
N PHE A 200 -26.81 3.38 17.07
CA PHE A 200 -27.59 3.06 15.87
C PHE A 200 -26.71 2.74 14.66
N GLN A 201 -25.55 2.11 14.89
CA GLN A 201 -24.51 1.83 13.91
C GLN A 201 -25.04 1.29 12.56
N ASN A 202 -25.89 0.25 12.60
CA ASN A 202 -26.41 -0.44 11.40
C ASN A 202 -27.34 0.43 10.53
N LEU A 203 -27.98 1.45 11.11
CA LEU A 203 -28.91 2.34 10.40
C LEU A 203 -28.24 3.67 10.03
N TYR A 204 -27.47 4.22 10.97
CA TYR A 204 -26.84 5.52 10.85
C TYR A 204 -25.72 5.51 9.81
N MET A 205 -24.87 4.48 9.83
CA MET A 205 -23.67 4.49 9.00
C MET A 205 -23.93 4.31 7.50
N PRO A 206 -24.81 3.40 7.03
CA PRO A 206 -25.17 3.34 5.61
C PRO A 206 -25.79 4.66 5.11
N PHE A 207 -26.63 5.29 5.93
CA PHE A 207 -27.23 6.58 5.62
C PHE A 207 -26.17 7.70 5.54
N ARG A 208 -25.30 7.81 6.57
CA ARG A 208 -24.21 8.78 6.62
C ARG A 208 -23.27 8.64 5.43
N ASN A 209 -22.84 7.42 5.11
CA ASN A 209 -21.94 7.17 3.99
C ASN A 209 -22.59 7.54 2.67
N ARG A 210 -23.86 7.15 2.44
CA ARG A 210 -24.60 7.55 1.25
C ARG A 210 -24.69 9.06 1.09
N VAL A 211 -25.02 9.78 2.17
CA VAL A 211 -25.10 11.24 2.16
C VAL A 211 -23.73 11.85 1.86
N LEU A 212 -22.66 11.39 2.51
CA LEU A 212 -21.30 11.89 2.26
C LEU A 212 -20.84 11.62 0.82
N ASP A 213 -21.08 10.41 0.32
CA ASP A 213 -20.72 9.99 -1.03
C ASP A 213 -21.47 10.81 -2.09
N GLU A 214 -22.79 11.00 -1.92
CA GLU A 214 -23.61 11.83 -2.81
C GLU A 214 -23.23 13.32 -2.74
N TRP A 215 -22.77 13.81 -1.58
CA TRP A 215 -22.40 15.22 -1.38
C TRP A 215 -21.02 15.57 -1.92
N PHE A 216 -20.11 14.59 -1.98
CA PHE A 216 -18.73 14.74 -2.47
C PHE A 216 -18.47 14.04 -3.81
N ALA A 217 -19.51 13.64 -4.54
CA ALA A 217 -19.36 13.01 -5.84
C ALA A 217 -18.73 13.95 -6.88
N GLY A 218 -17.65 13.49 -7.53
CA GLY A 218 -17.00 14.19 -8.65
C GLY A 218 -15.54 14.54 -8.37
N GLU A 219 -14.65 13.57 -8.48
CA GLU A 219 -13.21 13.78 -8.28
C GLU A 219 -12.47 14.02 -9.60
N LYS A 220 -11.67 15.08 -9.66
CA LYS A 220 -10.77 15.35 -10.80
C LYS A 220 -9.32 15.22 -10.38
N LEU A 221 -8.53 14.59 -11.25
CA LEU A 221 -7.08 14.43 -11.11
C LEU A 221 -6.35 15.21 -12.21
N ILE A 222 -5.28 15.91 -11.84
CA ILE A 222 -4.34 16.47 -12.81
C ILE A 222 -3.29 15.40 -13.12
N ILE A 223 -3.39 14.79 -14.30
CA ILE A 223 -2.51 13.70 -14.75
C ILE A 223 -1.49 14.20 -15.76
N ASP A 224 -1.87 15.11 -16.65
CA ASP A 224 -0.96 15.62 -17.67
C ASP A 224 -0.05 16.71 -17.10
N LYS A 225 1.21 16.65 -17.51
CA LYS A 225 2.20 17.65 -17.14
C LYS A 225 2.00 18.92 -17.94
N PHE A 226 1.97 20.06 -17.24
CA PHE A 226 1.95 21.37 -17.88
C PHE A 226 3.24 21.62 -18.67
N SER A 227 3.13 22.24 -19.83
CA SER A 227 4.29 22.72 -20.60
C SER A 227 5.03 23.82 -19.83
N GLN A 228 6.32 23.98 -20.10
CA GLN A 228 7.13 25.03 -19.44
C GLN A 228 6.57 26.44 -19.72
N SER A 229 6.00 26.66 -20.90
CA SER A 229 5.31 27.90 -21.26
C SER A 229 4.04 28.13 -20.43
N GLU A 230 3.23 27.09 -20.23
CA GLU A 230 2.01 27.20 -19.40
C GLU A 230 2.35 27.46 -17.94
N ILE A 231 3.33 26.75 -17.38
CA ILE A 231 3.78 26.95 -16.00
C ILE A 231 4.26 28.40 -15.80
N THR A 232 5.12 28.88 -16.70
CA THR A 232 5.68 30.23 -16.60
C THR A 232 4.58 31.28 -16.71
N LYS A 233 3.62 31.09 -17.62
CA LYS A 233 2.46 31.97 -17.79
C LYS A 233 1.57 31.97 -16.55
N THR A 234 1.21 30.82 -16.00
CA THR A 234 0.34 30.72 -14.81
C THR A 234 0.99 31.35 -13.58
N ILE A 235 2.29 31.12 -13.36
CA ILE A 235 3.03 31.77 -12.26
C ILE A 235 3.01 33.29 -12.46
N HIS A 236 3.28 33.75 -13.67
CA HIS A 236 3.31 35.16 -14.01
C HIS A 236 1.95 35.83 -13.79
N ASP A 237 0.86 35.23 -14.27
CA ASP A 237 -0.51 35.72 -14.08
C ASP A 237 -0.88 35.81 -12.59
N LEU A 238 -0.47 34.82 -11.79
CA LEU A 238 -0.68 34.79 -10.35
C LEU A 238 0.13 35.87 -9.62
N GLN A 239 1.38 36.11 -10.04
CA GLN A 239 2.22 37.17 -9.50
C GLN A 239 1.67 38.57 -9.82
N ILE A 240 1.16 38.80 -11.04
CA ILE A 240 0.48 40.05 -11.39
C ILE A 240 -0.74 40.27 -10.49
N ALA A 241 -1.58 39.24 -10.32
CA ALA A 241 -2.75 39.33 -9.45
C ALA A 241 -2.36 39.65 -8.00
N LEU A 242 -1.28 39.04 -7.50
CA LEU A 242 -0.78 39.30 -6.14
C LEU A 242 -0.26 40.73 -5.99
N VAL A 243 0.50 41.24 -6.96
CA VAL A 243 1.00 42.62 -6.93
C VAL A 243 -0.15 43.62 -6.93
N ARG A 244 -1.21 43.37 -7.71
CA ARG A 244 -2.43 44.21 -7.69
C ARG A 244 -3.08 44.21 -6.31
N GLU A 245 -3.21 43.03 -5.68
CA GLU A 245 -3.81 42.93 -4.35
C GLU A 245 -2.98 43.68 -3.30
N VAL A 246 -1.65 43.54 -3.34
CA VAL A 246 -0.74 44.26 -2.43
C VAL A 246 -0.83 45.77 -2.63
N LEU A 247 -0.91 46.24 -3.89
CA LEU A 247 -1.01 47.66 -4.19
C LEU A 247 -2.35 48.25 -3.76
N LYS A 248 -3.43 47.49 -3.88
CA LYS A 248 -4.75 47.84 -3.36
C LYS A 248 -4.76 47.90 -1.83
N GLU A 249 -4.26 46.86 -1.15
CA GLU A 249 -4.24 46.79 0.31
C GLU A 249 -3.38 47.88 0.95
N GLN A 250 -2.21 48.18 0.38
CA GLN A 250 -1.22 49.06 1.02
C GLN A 250 -1.30 50.51 0.60
N TYR A 251 -1.62 50.77 -0.67
CA TYR A 251 -1.58 52.10 -1.25
C TYR A 251 -2.97 52.58 -1.69
N GLY A 252 -4.02 51.74 -1.56
CA GLY A 252 -5.38 52.09 -1.97
C GLY A 252 -5.54 52.27 -3.48
N VAL A 253 -4.56 51.79 -4.28
CA VAL A 253 -4.53 51.99 -5.73
C VAL A 253 -5.15 50.79 -6.43
N GLU A 254 -6.28 51.00 -7.11
CA GLU A 254 -6.80 50.02 -8.05
C GLU A 254 -6.13 50.19 -9.42
N ILE A 255 -5.33 49.20 -9.78
CA ILE A 255 -4.57 49.20 -11.03
C ILE A 255 -5.47 48.71 -12.16
N ALA A 256 -5.75 49.58 -13.12
CA ALA A 256 -6.43 49.23 -14.36
C ALA A 256 -5.55 48.31 -15.23
N ARG A 257 -6.17 47.48 -16.09
CA ARG A 257 -5.46 46.58 -17.02
C ARG A 257 -4.45 47.29 -17.93
N GLU A 258 -4.62 48.59 -18.16
CA GLU A 258 -3.73 49.43 -18.97
C GLU A 258 -2.33 49.58 -18.37
N MET A 259 -2.16 49.30 -17.08
CA MET A 259 -0.88 49.36 -16.38
C MET A 259 -0.14 48.02 -16.30
N ASP A 260 -0.64 46.97 -16.97
CA ASP A 260 -0.08 45.62 -16.90
C ASP A 260 1.37 45.57 -17.39
N ALA A 261 1.70 46.33 -18.43
CA ALA A 261 3.08 46.43 -18.91
C ALA A 261 4.04 47.02 -17.84
N ALA A 262 3.57 47.97 -17.02
CA ALA A 262 4.36 48.55 -15.95
C ALA A 262 4.55 47.55 -14.79
N VAL A 263 3.50 46.81 -14.41
CA VAL A 263 3.58 45.72 -13.42
C VAL A 263 4.50 44.60 -13.88
N GLU A 264 4.43 44.20 -15.15
CA GLU A 264 5.31 43.18 -15.74
C GLU A 264 6.77 43.60 -15.72
N SER A 265 7.08 44.85 -16.10
CA SER A 265 8.44 45.37 -16.05
C SER A 265 9.00 45.38 -14.64
N PHE A 266 8.16 45.73 -13.65
CA PHE A 266 8.52 45.71 -12.24
C PHE A 266 8.75 44.29 -11.72
N LEU A 267 7.86 43.34 -12.06
CA LEU A 267 8.02 41.94 -11.71
C LEU A 267 9.32 41.35 -12.28
N LYS A 268 9.66 41.64 -13.55
CA LYS A 268 10.94 41.21 -14.16
C LYS A 268 12.15 41.69 -13.35
N ILE A 269 12.07 42.88 -12.77
CA ILE A 269 13.10 43.41 -11.87
C ILE A 269 13.11 42.64 -10.54
N CYS A 270 11.95 42.39 -9.92
CA CYS A 270 11.81 41.62 -8.67
C CYS A 270 12.37 40.19 -8.79
N VAL A 271 12.14 39.53 -9.92
CA VAL A 271 12.59 38.14 -10.17
C VAL A 271 13.94 38.07 -10.90
N SER A 272 14.64 39.18 -11.12
CA SER A 272 15.97 39.18 -11.71
C SER A 272 17.03 38.67 -10.70
N LYS A 273 18.07 37.97 -11.19
CA LYS A 273 19.19 37.49 -10.34
C LYS A 273 19.98 38.62 -9.68
N GLU A 274 19.95 39.82 -10.24
CA GLU A 274 20.82 40.93 -9.84
C GLU A 274 20.20 41.84 -8.77
N GLY A 275 18.89 41.74 -8.49
CA GLY A 275 18.22 42.58 -7.49
C GLY A 275 18.40 44.08 -7.80
N LEU A 276 17.87 44.51 -8.94
CA LEU A 276 18.22 45.76 -9.64
C LEU A 276 17.79 47.09 -8.96
N LEU A 277 17.03 47.03 -7.86
CA LEU A 277 16.58 48.18 -7.08
C LEU A 277 17.26 48.19 -5.70
N ARG A 278 18.39 48.88 -5.61
CA ARG A 278 19.02 49.19 -4.32
C ARG A 278 18.55 50.54 -3.82
N TYR A 279 18.36 50.65 -2.51
CA TYR A 279 18.05 51.91 -1.87
C TYR A 279 19.18 52.92 -2.12
N ASP A 280 18.82 54.08 -2.67
CA ASP A 280 19.74 55.19 -2.93
C ASP A 280 19.23 56.40 -2.15
N LYS A 281 19.98 56.81 -1.12
CA LYS A 281 19.64 57.94 -0.26
C LYS A 281 19.58 59.28 -1.01
N ALA A 282 20.29 59.41 -2.14
CA ALA A 282 20.31 60.64 -2.92
C ALA A 282 19.13 60.77 -3.89
N ARG A 283 18.31 59.72 -4.04
CA ARG A 283 17.24 59.64 -5.03
C ARG A 283 15.87 59.69 -4.38
N ILE A 284 15.05 60.66 -4.81
CA ILE A 284 13.66 60.82 -4.35
C ILE A 284 12.69 60.17 -5.34
N ALA A 285 12.92 60.36 -6.65
CA ALA A 285 12.04 59.85 -7.71
C ALA A 285 12.18 58.34 -7.94
N PRO A 286 11.07 57.63 -8.20
CA PRO A 286 11.07 56.18 -8.44
C PRO A 286 11.83 55.85 -9.74
N LYS A 287 12.36 54.63 -9.81
CA LYS A 287 13.14 54.14 -10.96
C LYS A 287 12.26 53.43 -11.98
N THR A 288 11.22 52.73 -11.54
CA THR A 288 10.35 51.93 -12.43
C THR A 288 9.12 52.69 -12.88
N ASP A 289 8.56 52.27 -14.00
CA ASP A 289 7.36 52.91 -14.55
C ASP A 289 6.13 52.65 -13.68
N LEU A 290 6.10 51.52 -12.95
CA LEU A 290 5.08 51.26 -11.93
C LEU A 290 5.15 52.28 -10.79
N GLY A 291 6.35 52.51 -10.25
CA GLY A 291 6.57 53.50 -9.18
C GLY A 291 6.19 54.91 -9.62
N LYS A 292 6.52 55.30 -10.86
CA LYS A 292 6.09 56.59 -11.44
C LYS A 292 4.58 56.70 -11.59
N ALA A 293 3.93 55.65 -12.08
CA ALA A 293 2.50 55.68 -12.39
C ALA A 293 1.62 55.77 -11.13
N ILE A 294 2.07 55.19 -10.01
CA ILE A 294 1.32 55.21 -8.74
C ILE A 294 1.87 56.27 -7.75
N GLY A 295 2.90 57.03 -8.15
CA GLY A 295 3.44 58.13 -7.35
C GLY A 295 4.31 57.74 -6.15
N LEU A 296 4.96 56.57 -6.16
CA LEU A 296 5.87 56.18 -5.08
C LEU A 296 7.15 57.01 -5.07
N MET A 297 7.69 57.28 -3.89
CA MET A 297 9.07 57.68 -3.73
C MET A 297 10.03 56.49 -3.91
N HIS A 298 11.29 56.74 -4.28
CA HIS A 298 12.31 55.69 -4.48
C HIS A 298 12.45 54.74 -3.28
N HIS A 299 12.35 55.26 -2.05
CA HIS A 299 12.43 54.44 -0.85
C HIS A 299 11.20 53.54 -0.67
N GLU A 300 10.01 54.01 -1.06
CA GLU A 300 8.77 53.24 -0.99
C GLU A 300 8.73 52.15 -2.07
N GLU A 301 9.27 52.44 -3.26
CA GLU A 301 9.44 51.47 -4.34
C GLU A 301 10.40 50.33 -3.95
N VAL A 302 11.53 50.65 -3.33
CA VAL A 302 12.47 49.65 -2.82
C VAL A 302 11.85 48.84 -1.68
N ALA A 303 11.09 49.48 -0.78
CA ALA A 303 10.38 48.80 0.30
C ALA A 303 9.26 47.87 -0.20
N LEU A 304 8.54 48.27 -1.26
CA LEU A 304 7.56 47.42 -1.94
C LEU A 304 8.25 46.18 -2.54
N MET A 305 9.37 46.36 -3.23
CA MET A 305 10.13 45.22 -3.79
C MET A 305 10.59 44.24 -2.70
N GLN A 306 11.18 44.75 -1.62
CA GLN A 306 11.62 43.91 -0.49
C GLN A 306 10.46 43.14 0.12
N ARG A 307 9.31 43.78 0.30
CA ARG A 307 8.11 43.13 0.83
C ARG A 307 7.59 42.04 -0.09
N LEU A 308 7.53 42.29 -1.40
CA LEU A 308 7.11 41.27 -2.36
C LEU A 308 8.06 40.06 -2.35
N GLN A 309 9.36 40.29 -2.17
CA GLN A 309 10.36 39.22 -2.04
C GLN A 309 10.22 38.45 -0.72
N GLU A 310 10.18 39.14 0.43
CA GLU A 310 10.21 38.51 1.76
C GLU A 310 8.87 37.93 2.20
N LYS A 311 7.79 38.70 2.05
CA LYS A 311 6.45 38.32 2.55
C LYS A 311 5.66 37.51 1.52
N TYR A 312 5.78 37.86 0.25
CA TYR A 312 4.97 37.28 -0.83
C TYR A 312 5.75 36.30 -1.72
N GLN A 313 7.02 36.05 -1.42
CA GLN A 313 7.87 35.06 -2.10
C GLN A 313 7.95 35.31 -3.63
N ILE A 314 8.05 36.58 -4.04
CA ILE A 314 8.28 36.99 -5.44
C ILE A 314 9.76 37.35 -5.60
N SER A 315 10.60 36.32 -5.70
CA SER A 315 12.04 36.44 -5.96
C SER A 315 12.47 35.45 -7.06
N PHE A 316 13.70 35.59 -7.59
CA PHE A 316 14.25 34.62 -8.54
C PHE A 316 14.26 33.19 -7.97
N ALA A 317 14.69 33.05 -6.71
CA ALA A 317 14.77 31.75 -6.04
C ALA A 317 13.38 31.13 -5.83
N ASP A 318 12.39 31.94 -5.42
CA ASP A 318 11.02 31.48 -5.22
C ASP A 318 10.33 31.14 -6.54
N MET A 319 10.55 31.93 -7.60
CA MET A 319 10.06 31.63 -8.94
C MET A 319 10.61 30.30 -9.45
N GLN A 320 11.93 30.07 -9.31
CA GLN A 320 12.53 28.79 -9.67
C GLN A 320 11.97 27.64 -8.83
N ARG A 321 11.71 27.86 -7.53
CA ARG A 321 11.07 26.88 -6.65
C ARG A 321 9.63 26.58 -7.07
N GLN A 322 8.85 27.58 -7.44
CA GLN A 322 7.47 27.44 -7.95
C GLN A 322 7.45 26.68 -9.29
N ILE A 323 8.36 27.03 -10.22
CA ILE A 323 8.55 26.29 -11.48
C ILE A 323 8.90 24.84 -11.18
N ASN A 324 9.87 24.59 -10.30
CA ASN A 324 10.26 23.22 -9.94
C ASN A 324 9.07 22.44 -9.34
N LYS A 325 8.29 23.05 -8.45
CA LYS A 325 7.08 22.43 -7.87
C LYS A 325 6.03 22.12 -8.93
N LEU A 326 5.69 23.07 -9.79
CA LEU A 326 4.71 22.88 -10.86
C LEU A 326 5.20 21.92 -11.94
N SER A 327 6.51 21.86 -12.18
CA SER A 327 7.12 20.89 -13.08
C SER A 327 7.11 19.46 -12.53
N ALA A 328 6.83 19.25 -11.25
CA ALA A 328 6.62 17.91 -10.71
C ALA A 328 5.18 17.44 -10.93
N VAL A 329 4.26 18.32 -11.33
CA VAL A 329 2.82 18.01 -11.45
C VAL A 329 2.54 17.24 -12.73
N GLY A 330 1.79 16.15 -12.58
CA GLY A 330 1.43 15.26 -13.68
C GLY A 330 2.60 14.47 -14.25
N PHE A 331 2.36 13.83 -15.38
CA PHE A 331 3.27 12.95 -16.10
C PHE A 331 3.43 13.46 -17.53
N THR A 332 4.67 13.49 -18.01
CA THR A 332 4.93 13.69 -19.45
C THR A 332 4.40 12.50 -20.26
N PHE A 333 4.17 12.71 -21.56
CA PHE A 333 3.83 11.62 -22.47
C PHE A 333 4.83 10.44 -22.39
N LYS A 334 6.14 10.73 -22.33
CA LYS A 334 7.18 9.70 -22.23
C LYS A 334 7.10 8.92 -20.91
N GLU A 335 6.84 9.60 -19.80
CA GLU A 335 6.65 8.94 -18.49
C GLU A 335 5.37 8.10 -18.48
N GLN A 336 4.26 8.61 -19.03
CA GLN A 336 3.00 7.87 -19.15
C GLN A 336 3.20 6.59 -19.97
N LEU A 337 3.86 6.68 -21.12
CA LEU A 337 4.19 5.52 -21.96
C LEU A 337 5.08 4.51 -21.23
N PHE A 338 6.15 4.99 -20.58
CA PHE A 338 7.08 4.14 -19.84
C PHE A 338 6.39 3.37 -18.69
N TYR A 339 5.57 4.04 -17.88
CA TYR A 339 4.87 3.38 -16.79
C TYR A 339 3.78 2.42 -17.28
N ALA A 340 3.06 2.78 -18.35
CA ALA A 340 2.05 1.92 -18.97
C ALA A 340 2.68 0.63 -19.54
N GLU A 341 3.76 0.77 -20.34
CA GLU A 341 4.51 -0.36 -20.90
C GLU A 341 5.02 -1.30 -19.80
N ASN A 342 5.70 -0.74 -18.80
CA ASN A 342 6.28 -1.52 -17.72
C ASN A 342 5.21 -2.24 -16.89
N ALA A 343 4.07 -1.61 -16.59
CA ALA A 343 3.01 -2.25 -15.83
C ALA A 343 2.45 -3.49 -16.57
N LEU A 344 2.26 -3.41 -17.88
CA LEU A 344 1.75 -4.52 -18.69
C LEU A 344 2.79 -5.64 -18.87
N LYS A 345 4.04 -5.28 -19.20
CA LYS A 345 5.13 -6.26 -19.39
C LYS A 345 5.54 -6.93 -18.09
N MET A 346 5.60 -6.21 -16.97
CA MET A 346 5.98 -6.78 -15.67
C MET A 346 5.03 -7.88 -15.20
N VAL A 347 3.76 -7.81 -15.61
CA VAL A 347 2.71 -8.78 -15.24
C VAL A 347 2.64 -9.97 -16.20
N GLY A 348 3.22 -9.84 -17.40
CA GLY A 348 3.08 -10.87 -18.44
C GLY A 348 1.88 -10.69 -19.37
N MET A 349 1.24 -9.51 -19.39
CA MET A 349 0.04 -9.31 -20.21
C MET A 349 0.39 -9.10 -21.69
N GLN A 350 -0.09 -10.01 -22.54
CA GLN A 350 0.04 -9.92 -24.01
C GLN A 350 -1.31 -9.87 -24.74
N SER A 351 -2.37 -10.39 -24.12
CA SER A 351 -3.73 -10.39 -24.64
C SER A 351 -4.66 -9.59 -23.72
N PHE A 352 -5.60 -8.86 -24.31
CA PHE A 352 -6.48 -7.95 -23.60
C PHE A 352 -7.93 -8.33 -23.81
N ALA A 353 -8.68 -8.44 -22.71
CA ALA A 353 -10.14 -8.59 -22.75
C ALA A 353 -10.83 -7.26 -23.12
N PRO A 354 -12.13 -7.29 -23.50
CA PRO A 354 -12.91 -6.08 -23.73
C PRO A 354 -12.97 -5.13 -22.53
N VAL A 355 -12.84 -5.66 -21.31
CA VAL A 355 -12.75 -4.89 -20.07
C VAL A 355 -11.53 -5.36 -19.28
N VAL A 356 -10.70 -4.40 -18.86
CA VAL A 356 -9.55 -4.64 -17.98
C VAL A 356 -9.70 -3.76 -16.76
N VAL A 357 -9.66 -4.32 -15.56
CA VAL A 357 -9.90 -3.58 -14.31
C VAL A 357 -8.67 -3.62 -13.42
N PHE A 358 -8.14 -2.46 -13.07
CA PHE A 358 -7.15 -2.33 -12.00
C PHE A 358 -7.85 -2.34 -10.64
N CYS A 359 -7.76 -3.45 -9.92
CA CYS A 359 -8.33 -3.62 -8.58
C CYS A 359 -7.31 -3.16 -7.54
N ALA A 360 -7.38 -1.87 -7.21
CA ALA A 360 -6.75 -1.33 -6.01
C ALA A 360 -7.35 -2.00 -4.76
N HIS A 361 -6.69 -1.82 -3.62
CA HIS A 361 -7.27 -2.16 -2.33
C HIS A 361 -7.05 -1.05 -1.29
N GLU A 362 -7.95 -1.09 -0.32
CA GLU A 362 -7.93 -0.29 0.90
C GLU A 362 -8.57 -1.06 2.04
N SER A 363 -8.40 -0.55 3.26
CA SER A 363 -9.05 -1.07 4.45
C SER A 363 -9.87 0.03 5.10
N THR A 364 -11.14 -0.24 5.40
CA THR A 364 -11.98 0.69 6.16
C THR A 364 -12.06 0.27 7.63
N SER A 365 -11.49 1.08 8.51
CA SER A 365 -11.62 0.89 9.97
C SER A 365 -11.72 2.23 10.68
N GLU A 366 -12.53 2.32 11.73
CA GLU A 366 -12.63 3.54 12.56
C GLU A 366 -11.68 3.45 13.77
N ASN A 367 -11.10 4.60 14.17
CA ASN A 367 -10.26 4.75 15.37
C ASN A 367 -9.12 3.72 15.51
N ASN A 368 -8.35 3.51 14.44
CA ASN A 368 -7.32 2.48 14.41
C ASN A 368 -5.92 3.08 14.23
N PRO A 369 -5.07 3.12 15.29
CA PRO A 369 -3.67 3.56 15.19
C PRO A 369 -2.82 2.80 14.16
N TYR A 370 -3.25 1.60 13.76
CA TYR A 370 -2.57 0.72 12.80
C TYR A 370 -3.31 0.63 11.47
N GLU A 371 -4.13 1.62 11.11
CA GLU A 371 -4.82 1.66 9.81
C GLU A 371 -3.84 1.51 8.63
N SER A 372 -2.62 2.07 8.75
CA SER A 372 -1.59 1.93 7.73
C SER A 372 -1.11 0.50 7.53
N ALA A 373 -1.13 -0.34 8.57
CA ALA A 373 -0.75 -1.76 8.49
C ALA A 373 -1.84 -2.62 7.81
N LEU A 374 -3.07 -2.10 7.71
CA LEU A 374 -4.18 -2.76 7.01
C LEU A 374 -4.31 -2.33 5.56
N ASN A 375 -3.78 -1.15 5.21
CA ASN A 375 -3.76 -0.65 3.84
C ASN A 375 -2.59 -1.22 3.03
N CYS A 376 -2.42 -0.75 1.78
CA CYS A 376 -1.42 -1.29 0.87
C CYS A 376 0.02 -1.00 1.33
N GLY A 377 0.76 -2.04 1.71
CA GLY A 377 2.19 -1.94 2.03
C GLY A 377 3.02 -1.42 0.84
N ALA A 378 2.65 -1.78 -0.39
CA ALA A 378 3.31 -1.28 -1.60
C ALA A 378 3.01 0.21 -1.90
N CYS A 379 2.03 0.81 -1.23
CA CYS A 379 1.73 2.26 -1.29
C CYS A 379 2.09 2.99 0.00
N GLY A 380 2.95 2.39 0.85
CA GLY A 380 3.36 2.99 2.11
C GLY A 380 2.26 3.04 3.17
N GLY A 381 1.40 2.01 3.18
CA GLY A 381 0.28 1.88 4.13
C GLY A 381 -0.90 2.79 3.80
N LYS A 382 -1.20 2.99 2.51
CA LYS A 382 -2.28 3.87 2.03
C LYS A 382 -3.14 3.18 0.97
N SER A 383 -4.33 3.71 0.72
CA SER A 383 -5.18 3.23 -0.38
C SER A 383 -4.46 3.35 -1.72
N SER A 384 -4.59 2.30 -2.54
CA SER A 384 -4.01 2.22 -3.88
C SER A 384 -4.95 2.75 -4.98
N GLU A 385 -6.12 3.25 -4.61
CA GLU A 385 -7.17 3.71 -5.52
C GLU A 385 -6.65 4.70 -6.56
N THR A 386 -5.92 5.73 -6.12
CA THR A 386 -5.44 6.79 -7.02
C THR A 386 -4.45 6.24 -8.05
N ASN A 387 -3.58 5.29 -7.69
CA ASN A 387 -2.65 4.66 -8.64
C ASN A 387 -3.41 3.90 -9.72
N ALA A 388 -4.41 3.09 -9.34
CA ALA A 388 -5.25 2.35 -10.28
C ALA A 388 -5.99 3.30 -11.23
N LYS A 389 -6.59 4.37 -10.69
CA LYS A 389 -7.30 5.39 -11.46
C LYS A 389 -6.40 6.09 -12.48
N VAL A 390 -5.21 6.52 -12.07
CA VAL A 390 -4.25 7.18 -12.97
C VAL A 390 -3.78 6.22 -14.06
N MET A 391 -3.49 4.96 -13.73
CA MET A 391 -3.06 3.97 -14.72
C MET A 391 -4.17 3.68 -15.75
N ALA A 392 -5.40 3.47 -15.30
CA ALA A 392 -6.55 3.27 -16.18
C ALA A 392 -6.77 4.47 -17.12
N LEU A 393 -6.67 5.70 -16.60
CA LEU A 393 -6.78 6.92 -17.40
C LEU A 393 -5.66 7.05 -18.44
N ILE A 394 -4.42 6.69 -18.10
CA ILE A 394 -3.28 6.71 -19.04
C ILE A 394 -3.50 5.69 -20.17
N LEU A 395 -3.87 4.45 -19.83
CA LEU A 395 -4.05 3.38 -20.81
C LEU A 395 -5.27 3.58 -21.72
N ASN A 396 -6.23 4.42 -21.32
CA ASN A 396 -7.36 4.82 -22.17
C ASN A 396 -7.03 5.94 -23.16
N LYS A 397 -5.86 6.59 -23.09
CA LYS A 397 -5.44 7.62 -24.05
C LYS A 397 -5.06 7.00 -25.39
N ARG A 398 -5.64 7.52 -26.48
CA ARG A 398 -5.40 7.03 -27.84
C ARG A 398 -3.94 7.15 -28.25
N GLU A 399 -3.30 8.26 -27.91
CA GLU A 399 -1.90 8.54 -28.24
C GLU A 399 -0.95 7.56 -27.53
N ILE A 400 -1.28 7.15 -26.30
CA ILE A 400 -0.52 6.16 -25.55
C ILE A 400 -0.69 4.78 -26.19
N ARG A 401 -1.91 4.36 -26.53
CA ARG A 401 -2.16 3.08 -27.21
C ARG A 401 -1.44 2.98 -28.56
N GLN A 402 -1.45 4.04 -29.36
CA GLN A 402 -0.71 4.11 -30.63
C GLN A 402 0.80 4.00 -30.43
N ALA A 403 1.35 4.55 -29.35
CA ALA A 403 2.76 4.42 -29.03
C ALA A 403 3.13 3.03 -28.49
N LEU A 404 2.28 2.42 -27.66
CA LEU A 404 2.43 1.04 -27.18
C LEU A 404 2.43 0.02 -28.32
N GLN A 405 1.62 0.25 -29.36
CA GLN A 405 1.62 -0.59 -30.56
C GLN A 405 2.99 -0.65 -31.25
N LYS A 406 3.78 0.44 -31.18
CA LYS A 406 5.16 0.47 -31.71
C LYS A 406 6.16 -0.28 -30.83
N GLN A 407 5.75 -0.70 -29.63
CA GLN A 407 6.54 -1.45 -28.65
C GLN A 407 6.03 -2.90 -28.50
N ASP A 408 5.36 -3.41 -29.53
CA ASP A 408 4.80 -4.76 -29.63
C ASP A 408 3.67 -5.07 -28.62
N ILE A 409 3.04 -4.03 -28.05
CA ILE A 409 1.84 -4.17 -27.20
C ILE A 409 0.62 -3.66 -27.99
N THR A 410 -0.17 -4.60 -28.51
CA THR A 410 -1.40 -4.26 -29.24
C THR A 410 -2.61 -4.37 -28.32
N ILE A 411 -3.15 -3.23 -27.92
CA ILE A 411 -4.40 -3.13 -27.16
C ILE A 411 -5.55 -2.91 -28.16
N PRO A 412 -6.57 -3.79 -28.20
CA PRO A 412 -7.75 -3.59 -29.04
C PRO A 412 -8.45 -2.25 -28.77
N GLU A 413 -9.05 -1.64 -29.79
CA GLU A 413 -9.73 -0.34 -29.64
C GLU A 413 -10.93 -0.42 -28.70
N GLU A 414 -11.60 -1.58 -28.69
CA GLU A 414 -12.74 -1.89 -27.82
C GLU A 414 -12.34 -2.19 -26.38
N THR A 415 -11.07 -2.41 -26.05
CA THR A 415 -10.67 -2.63 -24.65
C THR A 415 -10.88 -1.36 -23.84
N LEU A 416 -11.61 -1.43 -22.73
CA LEU A 416 -11.75 -0.34 -21.76
C LEU A 416 -10.99 -0.68 -20.48
N PHE A 417 -10.10 0.22 -20.05
CA PHE A 417 -9.48 0.12 -18.74
C PHE A 417 -10.36 0.83 -17.70
N CYS A 418 -10.73 0.09 -16.67
CA CYS A 418 -11.47 0.57 -15.49
C CYS A 418 -10.57 0.46 -14.26
N TYR A 419 -11.04 1.02 -13.15
CA TYR A 419 -10.46 0.75 -11.83
C TYR A 419 -11.55 0.36 -10.84
N ALA A 420 -11.17 -0.43 -9.87
CA ALA A 420 -12.01 -0.86 -8.76
C ALA A 420 -11.24 -0.76 -7.45
N VAL A 421 -11.98 -0.71 -6.35
CA VAL A 421 -11.42 -0.75 -5.00
C VAL A 421 -11.92 -2.02 -4.30
N HIS A 422 -10.98 -2.86 -3.89
CA HIS A 422 -11.19 -4.00 -3.02
C HIS A 422 -11.06 -3.56 -1.56
N ASN A 423 -12.14 -3.62 -0.80
CA ASN A 423 -12.13 -3.39 0.63
C ASN A 423 -11.75 -4.67 1.37
N THR A 424 -10.56 -4.70 1.95
CA THR A 424 -10.02 -5.93 2.59
C THR A 424 -10.77 -6.34 3.84
N VAL A 425 -11.57 -5.45 4.44
CA VAL A 425 -12.38 -5.77 5.63
C VAL A 425 -13.68 -6.46 5.24
N THR A 426 -14.26 -6.17 4.07
CA THR A 426 -15.55 -6.74 3.63
C THR A 426 -15.46 -7.70 2.44
N ASP A 427 -14.29 -7.79 1.80
CA ASP A 427 -14.07 -8.44 0.51
C ASP A 427 -14.87 -7.82 -0.67
N GLU A 428 -15.53 -6.68 -0.45
CA GLU A 428 -16.26 -5.95 -1.50
C GLU A 428 -15.28 -5.41 -2.55
N VAL A 429 -15.56 -5.66 -3.83
CA VAL A 429 -14.79 -5.12 -4.95
C VAL A 429 -15.70 -4.23 -5.80
N LYS A 430 -15.52 -2.92 -5.72
CA LYS A 430 -16.41 -1.95 -6.35
C LYS A 430 -15.73 -1.23 -7.50
N ILE A 431 -16.28 -1.39 -8.71
CA ILE A 431 -15.83 -0.67 -9.91
C ILE A 431 -16.36 0.77 -9.86
N ASP A 432 -15.46 1.72 -10.06
CA ASP A 432 -15.84 3.13 -10.16
C ASP A 432 -16.28 3.48 -11.60
N LEU A 433 -17.45 4.09 -11.72
CA LEU A 433 -18.07 4.41 -13.01
C LEU A 433 -17.66 5.78 -13.57
N SER A 434 -16.84 6.57 -12.86
CA SER A 434 -16.51 7.95 -13.25
C SER A 434 -15.75 8.04 -14.58
N ILE A 435 -14.99 7.00 -14.93
CA ILE A 435 -14.23 6.92 -16.19
C ILE A 435 -14.88 6.02 -17.23
N VAL A 436 -16.05 5.45 -16.93
CA VAL A 436 -16.76 4.50 -17.80
C VAL A 436 -17.72 5.26 -18.73
N PRO A 437 -17.58 5.14 -20.06
CA PRO A 437 -18.52 5.73 -21.02
C PRO A 437 -19.96 5.21 -20.81
N GLU A 438 -20.97 6.09 -20.90
CA GLU A 438 -22.39 5.73 -20.74
C GLU A 438 -22.81 4.47 -21.50
N PRO A 439 -22.45 4.28 -22.79
CA PRO A 439 -22.90 3.10 -23.56
C PRO A 439 -22.39 1.76 -23.02
N ARG A 440 -21.33 1.76 -22.21
CA ARG A 440 -20.72 0.54 -21.64
C ARG A 440 -21.07 0.30 -20.18
N ARG A 441 -21.86 1.18 -19.55
CA ARG A 441 -22.19 1.02 -18.14
C ARG A 441 -23.00 -0.23 -17.84
N ASP A 442 -23.85 -0.69 -18.76
CA ASP A 442 -24.62 -1.93 -18.57
C ASP A 442 -23.73 -3.18 -18.58
N GLU A 443 -22.69 -3.19 -19.41
CA GLU A 443 -21.67 -4.24 -19.42
C GLU A 443 -20.92 -4.26 -18.07
N ILE A 444 -20.49 -3.09 -17.59
CA ILE A 444 -19.80 -2.97 -16.29
C ILE A 444 -20.70 -3.34 -15.12
N ARG A 445 -22.00 -3.02 -15.15
CA ARG A 445 -22.97 -3.45 -14.11
C ARG A 445 -23.11 -4.96 -14.01
N ARG A 446 -23.02 -5.68 -15.14
CA ARG A 446 -23.03 -7.16 -15.13
C ARG A 446 -21.76 -7.71 -14.49
N ILE A 447 -20.61 -7.14 -14.83
CA ILE A 447 -19.32 -7.49 -14.21
C ILE A 447 -19.35 -7.18 -12.71
N GLN A 448 -19.91 -6.04 -12.30
CA GLN A 448 -20.09 -5.68 -10.90
C GLN A 448 -20.96 -6.70 -10.17
N SER A 449 -22.06 -7.17 -10.77
CA SER A 449 -22.89 -8.21 -10.15
C SER A 449 -22.13 -9.54 -9.96
N ASP A 450 -21.25 -9.91 -10.90
CA ASP A 450 -20.40 -11.09 -10.76
C ASP A 450 -19.33 -10.91 -9.66
N LEU A 451 -18.79 -9.69 -9.52
CA LEU A 451 -17.89 -9.30 -8.43
C LEU A 451 -18.60 -9.33 -7.07
N ASP A 452 -19.84 -8.85 -6.99
CA ASP A 452 -20.62 -8.84 -5.75
C ASP A 452 -20.87 -10.27 -5.25
N ARG A 453 -21.17 -11.20 -6.17
CA ARG A 453 -21.27 -12.64 -5.83
C ARG A 453 -19.92 -13.21 -5.38
N ALA A 454 -18.83 -12.86 -6.07
CA ALA A 454 -17.50 -13.33 -5.70
C ALA A 454 -17.08 -12.82 -4.32
N ALA A 455 -17.36 -11.55 -4.03
CA ALA A 455 -17.13 -10.91 -2.74
C ALA A 455 -17.93 -11.57 -1.62
N ALA A 456 -19.23 -11.85 -1.85
CA ALA A 456 -20.06 -12.54 -0.87
C ALA A 456 -19.53 -13.94 -0.53
N ASN A 457 -19.12 -14.71 -1.55
CA ASN A 457 -18.52 -16.03 -1.35
C ASN A 457 -17.15 -15.93 -0.65
N ALA A 458 -16.34 -14.93 -1.00
CA ALA A 458 -15.05 -14.67 -0.36
C ALA A 458 -15.21 -14.34 1.12
N ALA A 459 -16.15 -13.46 1.45
CA ALA A 459 -16.51 -13.10 2.80
C ALA A 459 -17.00 -14.31 3.61
N ALA A 460 -17.85 -15.16 3.01
CA ALA A 460 -18.35 -16.38 3.63
C ALA A 460 -17.25 -17.44 3.87
N GLU A 461 -16.25 -17.54 2.98
CA GLU A 461 -15.08 -18.40 3.16
C GLU A 461 -14.17 -17.85 4.27
N ARG A 462 -13.83 -16.55 4.21
CA ARG A 462 -12.92 -15.90 5.15
C ARG A 462 -13.47 -15.86 6.56
N VAL A 463 -14.75 -15.56 6.74
CA VAL A 463 -15.36 -15.42 8.08
C VAL A 463 -15.22 -16.70 8.90
N ARG A 464 -15.27 -17.88 8.26
CA ARG A 464 -15.09 -19.19 8.90
C ARG A 464 -13.66 -19.40 9.41
N MET A 465 -12.68 -18.69 8.86
CA MET A 465 -11.29 -18.72 9.32
C MET A 465 -11.01 -17.70 10.43
N LEU A 466 -11.93 -16.78 10.68
CA LEU A 466 -11.76 -15.73 11.69
C LEU A 466 -12.02 -16.30 13.10
N PRO A 467 -11.20 -15.92 14.09
CA PRO A 467 -11.48 -16.23 15.49
C PRO A 467 -12.86 -15.73 15.92
N PHE A 468 -13.51 -16.47 16.82
CA PHE A 468 -14.84 -16.16 17.37
C PHE A 468 -16.01 -16.29 16.39
N SER A 469 -15.80 -16.88 15.20
CA SER A 469 -16.85 -17.20 14.24
C SER A 469 -17.46 -18.61 14.45
N GLU A 470 -16.82 -19.45 15.26
CA GLU A 470 -17.21 -20.84 15.49
C GLU A 470 -18.63 -20.96 16.05
N GLY A 471 -19.45 -21.78 15.42
CA GLY A 471 -20.82 -22.07 15.85
C GLY A 471 -21.87 -21.01 15.52
N LEU A 472 -21.50 -19.93 14.84
CA LEU A 472 -22.45 -18.92 14.36
C LEU A 472 -23.24 -19.43 13.15
N SER A 473 -24.54 -19.11 13.10
CA SER A 473 -25.37 -19.32 11.91
C SER A 473 -24.99 -18.36 10.76
N GLU A 474 -25.38 -18.66 9.52
CA GLU A 474 -25.08 -17.80 8.35
C GLU A 474 -25.50 -16.33 8.57
N ARG A 475 -26.69 -16.10 9.15
CA ARG A 475 -27.20 -14.76 9.45
C ARG A 475 -26.40 -14.05 10.55
N GLU A 476 -25.79 -14.79 11.47
CA GLU A 476 -24.92 -14.25 12.51
C GLU A 476 -23.53 -13.93 11.98
N LEU A 477 -23.02 -14.72 11.02
CA LEU A 477 -21.76 -14.45 10.33
C LEU A 477 -21.82 -13.15 9.52
N GLU A 478 -22.91 -12.90 8.78
CA GLU A 478 -23.11 -11.63 8.07
C GLU A 478 -23.06 -10.43 9.04
N LYS A 479 -23.76 -10.54 10.17
CA LYS A 479 -23.74 -9.50 11.21
C LYS A 479 -22.38 -9.35 11.86
N PHE A 480 -21.61 -10.42 11.99
CA PHE A 480 -20.26 -10.39 12.56
C PHE A 480 -19.31 -9.58 11.68
N ILE A 481 -19.38 -9.74 10.36
CA ILE A 481 -18.59 -8.96 9.40
C ILE A 481 -18.96 -7.48 9.46
N GLU A 482 -20.26 -7.15 9.38
CA GLU A 482 -20.74 -5.76 9.44
C GLU A 482 -20.38 -5.07 10.76
N ARG A 483 -20.44 -5.82 11.88
CA ARG A 483 -20.01 -5.31 13.18
C ARG A 483 -18.52 -5.00 13.21
N ASN A 484 -17.66 -5.91 12.75
CA ASN A 484 -16.20 -5.72 12.79
C ASN A 484 -15.73 -4.50 11.98
N LYS A 485 -16.43 -4.17 10.90
CA LYS A 485 -16.14 -2.98 10.08
C LYS A 485 -16.43 -1.65 10.80
N MET A 486 -17.54 -1.61 11.57
CA MET A 486 -18.17 -0.35 11.97
C MET A 486 -18.12 -0.10 13.49
N ASP A 487 -17.77 -1.10 14.29
CA ASP A 487 -17.68 -1.02 15.76
C ASP A 487 -16.37 -0.33 16.14
N TRP A 488 -16.45 0.95 16.51
CA TRP A 488 -15.31 1.77 16.91
C TRP A 488 -14.62 1.31 18.21
N SER A 489 -15.27 0.42 18.99
CA SER A 489 -14.66 -0.21 20.17
C SER A 489 -13.85 -1.47 19.82
N GLN A 490 -13.97 -1.95 18.58
CA GLN A 490 -13.29 -3.14 18.12
C GLN A 490 -11.79 -2.89 17.99
N THR A 491 -11.01 -3.48 18.90
CA THR A 491 -9.54 -3.41 18.82
C THR A 491 -8.99 -4.21 17.64
N ARG A 492 -9.79 -5.14 17.09
CA ARG A 492 -9.46 -6.06 15.98
C ARG A 492 -10.47 -5.95 14.82
N PRO A 493 -10.56 -4.80 14.13
CA PRO A 493 -11.53 -4.64 13.04
C PRO A 493 -11.25 -5.62 11.91
N GLU A 494 -9.97 -5.95 11.72
CA GLU A 494 -9.47 -6.96 10.80
C GLU A 494 -8.14 -7.54 11.36
N TRP A 495 -7.79 -8.77 10.96
CA TRP A 495 -6.51 -9.44 11.31
C TRP A 495 -5.34 -9.10 10.37
N GLY A 496 -5.58 -8.19 9.42
CA GLY A 496 -4.62 -7.68 8.45
C GLY A 496 -3.97 -8.81 7.67
N LEU A 497 -2.64 -8.78 7.62
CA LEU A 497 -1.82 -9.76 6.92
C LEU A 497 -1.38 -10.89 7.86
N SER A 498 -2.06 -11.10 8.98
CA SER A 498 -1.77 -12.24 9.86
C SER A 498 -1.85 -13.57 9.11
N LYS A 499 -1.03 -14.53 9.53
CA LYS A 499 -0.78 -15.81 8.84
C LYS A 499 -0.13 -15.74 7.45
N ASN A 500 0.25 -14.56 6.92
CA ASN A 500 1.05 -14.49 5.70
C ASN A 500 2.32 -15.34 5.83
N ASN A 501 2.64 -16.14 4.82
CA ASN A 501 3.82 -17.01 4.85
C ASN A 501 4.51 -17.18 3.50
N SER A 502 3.86 -16.85 2.38
CA SER A 502 4.35 -17.23 1.07
C SER A 502 4.18 -16.14 0.02
N PHE A 503 5.00 -16.20 -1.01
CA PHE A 503 4.94 -15.31 -2.15
C PHE A 503 5.20 -16.08 -3.45
N ILE A 504 4.19 -16.16 -4.31
CA ILE A 504 4.28 -16.78 -5.63
C ILE A 504 4.48 -15.71 -6.70
N ILE A 505 5.55 -15.85 -7.48
CA ILE A 505 5.90 -15.02 -8.63
C ILE A 505 5.87 -15.91 -9.87
N GLY A 506 4.80 -15.80 -10.65
CA GLY A 506 4.63 -16.61 -11.85
C GLY A 506 3.25 -16.53 -12.46
N PRO A 507 3.01 -17.22 -13.58
CA PRO A 507 1.70 -17.22 -14.23
C PRO A 507 0.61 -17.79 -13.32
N ARG A 508 -0.61 -17.24 -13.41
CA ARG A 508 -1.76 -17.61 -12.54
C ARG A 508 -2.06 -19.11 -12.56
N PHE A 509 -1.88 -19.79 -13.69
CA PHE A 509 -2.20 -21.21 -13.83
C PHE A 509 -1.42 -22.12 -12.85
N TRP A 510 -0.22 -21.73 -12.40
CA TRP A 510 0.56 -22.48 -11.41
C TRP A 510 -0.01 -22.44 -10.00
N SER A 511 -0.89 -21.47 -9.72
CA SER A 511 -1.50 -21.27 -8.40
C SER A 511 -3.02 -21.40 -8.45
N GLU A 512 -3.61 -21.64 -9.62
CA GLU A 512 -5.06 -21.56 -9.87
C GLU A 512 -5.86 -22.54 -9.02
N LYS A 513 -5.39 -23.79 -8.95
CA LYS A 513 -6.08 -24.89 -8.25
C LYS A 513 -5.74 -24.98 -6.77
N SER A 514 -4.80 -24.16 -6.30
CA SER A 514 -4.36 -24.13 -4.91
C SER A 514 -5.23 -23.17 -4.10
N ASN A 515 -5.61 -23.59 -2.90
CA ASN A 515 -6.19 -22.70 -1.89
C ASN A 515 -5.07 -22.34 -0.91
N PHE A 516 -4.71 -21.06 -0.82
CA PHE A 516 -3.66 -20.61 0.08
C PHE A 516 -4.20 -20.05 1.41
N ALA A 517 -5.52 -20.12 1.63
CA ALA A 517 -6.19 -19.66 2.85
C ALA A 517 -5.81 -18.21 3.22
N ASN A 518 -5.72 -17.29 2.24
CA ASN A 518 -5.23 -15.91 2.43
C ASN A 518 -3.81 -15.80 3.02
N ARG A 519 -2.90 -16.74 2.72
CA ARG A 519 -1.52 -16.72 3.24
C ARG A 519 -0.45 -16.37 2.21
N ALA A 520 -0.83 -16.31 0.93
CA ALA A 520 0.10 -16.15 -0.19
C ALA A 520 -0.06 -14.78 -0.87
N PHE A 521 1.05 -14.05 -0.99
CA PHE A 521 1.15 -12.95 -1.95
C PHE A 521 1.22 -13.55 -3.36
N LEU A 522 0.50 -12.97 -4.31
CA LEU A 522 0.41 -13.50 -5.67
C LEU A 522 0.79 -12.42 -6.68
N HIS A 523 1.94 -12.57 -7.35
CA HIS A 523 2.39 -11.70 -8.44
C HIS A 523 2.46 -12.47 -9.75
N SER A 524 1.81 -11.94 -10.78
CA SER A 524 1.86 -12.52 -12.13
C SER A 524 3.18 -12.15 -12.79
N TYR A 525 3.83 -13.13 -13.42
CA TYR A 525 5.10 -12.95 -14.11
C TYR A 525 5.21 -14.01 -15.21
N ASP A 526 5.72 -13.63 -16.38
CA ASP A 526 6.02 -14.56 -17.47
C ASP A 526 7.48 -14.40 -17.89
N TYR A 527 8.29 -15.43 -17.65
CA TYR A 527 9.71 -15.41 -17.98
C TYR A 527 9.97 -15.42 -19.50
N THR A 528 9.00 -15.89 -20.32
CA THR A 528 9.18 -16.01 -21.77
C THR A 528 9.31 -14.65 -22.46
N ILE A 529 8.71 -13.61 -21.88
CA ILE A 529 8.80 -12.23 -22.35
C ILE A 529 9.90 -11.42 -21.66
N ASP A 530 10.65 -12.04 -20.74
CA ASP A 530 11.72 -11.43 -19.95
C ASP A 530 13.04 -12.22 -20.07
N PRO A 531 13.60 -12.38 -21.28
CA PRO A 531 14.75 -13.27 -21.52
C PRO A 531 16.01 -12.89 -20.73
N HIS A 532 16.14 -11.63 -20.29
CA HIS A 532 17.28 -11.12 -19.53
C HIS A 532 17.02 -11.00 -18.02
N GLY A 533 15.78 -11.23 -17.57
CA GLY A 533 15.41 -11.12 -16.16
C GLY A 533 15.29 -9.68 -15.65
N HIS A 534 15.02 -8.71 -16.53
CA HIS A 534 14.89 -7.31 -16.13
C HIS A 534 13.62 -7.10 -15.30
N PHE A 535 12.48 -7.65 -15.72
CA PHE A 535 11.24 -7.53 -14.96
C PHE A 535 11.31 -8.35 -13.68
N LEU A 536 11.92 -9.53 -13.71
CA LEU A 536 12.19 -10.29 -12.50
C LEU A 536 13.05 -9.48 -11.52
N GLU A 537 14.09 -8.80 -11.98
CA GLU A 537 14.92 -7.93 -11.13
C GLU A 537 14.11 -6.83 -10.44
N VAL A 538 13.17 -6.21 -11.15
CA VAL A 538 12.24 -5.20 -10.60
C VAL A 538 11.29 -5.82 -9.57
N ILE A 539 10.71 -6.98 -9.86
CA ILE A 539 9.80 -7.70 -8.94
C ILE A 539 10.55 -8.09 -7.65
N LEU A 540 11.78 -8.59 -7.77
CA LEU A 540 12.59 -9.04 -6.64
C LEU A 540 13.11 -7.88 -5.79
N SER A 541 13.50 -6.76 -6.40
CA SER A 541 13.99 -5.58 -5.67
C SER A 541 12.86 -4.74 -5.05
N GLY A 542 11.66 -4.80 -5.63
CA GLY A 542 10.47 -4.10 -5.17
C GLY A 542 9.52 -5.00 -4.38
N ALA A 543 8.70 -5.77 -5.09
CA ALA A 543 7.59 -6.53 -4.50
C ALA A 543 8.07 -7.56 -3.47
N LEU A 544 9.11 -8.35 -3.78
CA LEU A 544 9.63 -9.38 -2.86
C LEU A 544 10.15 -8.75 -1.56
N VAL A 545 10.92 -7.66 -1.65
CA VAL A 545 11.43 -6.94 -0.47
C VAL A 545 10.28 -6.37 0.36
N VAL A 546 9.24 -5.83 -0.26
CA VAL A 546 8.06 -5.32 0.47
C VAL A 546 7.30 -6.46 1.16
N GLY A 547 7.08 -7.58 0.46
CA GLY A 547 6.45 -8.76 1.04
C GLY A 547 7.26 -9.34 2.21
N GLU A 548 8.58 -9.33 2.09
CA GLU A 548 9.51 -9.76 3.15
C GLU A 548 9.47 -8.84 4.37
N TRP A 549 9.42 -7.52 4.18
CA TRP A 549 9.25 -6.57 5.29
C TRP A 549 7.96 -6.78 6.05
N ILE A 550 6.85 -6.96 5.33
CA ILE A 550 5.55 -7.24 5.93
C ILE A 550 5.61 -8.55 6.71
N ASN A 551 6.19 -9.60 6.12
CA ASN A 551 6.33 -10.90 6.76
C ASN A 551 7.18 -10.80 8.04
N LEU A 552 8.33 -10.11 7.99
CA LEU A 552 9.20 -9.93 9.14
C LEU A 552 8.58 -9.06 10.24
N GLU A 553 7.82 -8.04 9.88
CA GLU A 553 7.07 -7.23 10.85
C GLU A 553 6.13 -8.13 11.68
N HIS A 554 5.40 -9.04 11.03
CA HIS A 554 4.54 -10.00 11.71
C HIS A 554 5.35 -11.07 12.46
N PHE A 555 6.43 -11.58 11.86
CA PHE A 555 7.32 -12.58 12.45
C PHE A 555 7.89 -12.09 13.79
N PHE A 556 8.56 -10.93 13.80
CA PHE A 556 9.20 -10.42 15.01
C PHE A 556 8.16 -9.97 16.05
N SER A 557 7.05 -9.37 15.60
CA SER A 557 5.95 -9.01 16.51
C SER A 557 5.31 -10.24 17.17
N SER A 558 5.29 -11.41 16.50
CA SER A 558 4.81 -12.68 17.05
C SER A 558 5.78 -13.30 18.05
N VAL A 559 7.08 -13.32 17.71
CA VAL A 559 8.14 -14.00 18.49
C VAL A 559 8.41 -13.28 19.81
N ASP A 560 8.56 -11.96 19.78
CA ASP A 560 8.72 -11.14 20.99
C ASP A 560 8.00 -9.80 20.79
N ASN A 561 6.73 -9.78 21.15
CA ASN A 561 5.89 -8.60 20.99
C ASN A 561 6.32 -7.43 21.89
N ARG A 562 7.01 -7.72 23.00
CA ARG A 562 7.46 -6.68 23.93
C ARG A 562 8.67 -5.93 23.35
N ALA A 563 9.60 -6.65 22.73
CA ALA A 563 10.79 -6.05 22.13
C ALA A 563 10.54 -5.50 20.72
N PHE A 564 9.82 -6.24 19.88
CA PHE A 564 9.68 -5.94 18.45
C PHE A 564 8.25 -5.60 18.02
N GLY A 565 7.27 -5.73 18.91
CA GLY A 565 5.89 -5.33 18.67
C GLY A 565 5.56 -4.01 19.35
N SER A 566 4.30 -3.87 19.76
CA SER A 566 3.82 -2.69 20.48
C SER A 566 3.01 -3.01 21.75
N GLU A 567 2.99 -4.26 22.20
CA GLU A 567 2.12 -4.76 23.29
C GLU A 567 0.63 -4.45 23.03
N SER A 568 -0.10 -4.07 24.07
CA SER A 568 -1.55 -3.96 23.99
C SER A 568 -2.01 -2.64 23.40
N LYS A 569 -2.82 -2.75 22.34
CA LYS A 569 -3.47 -1.63 21.65
C LYS A 569 -4.34 -0.75 22.53
N ILE A 570 -4.78 -1.24 23.70
CA ILE A 570 -5.74 -0.58 24.59
C ILE A 570 -5.24 0.80 25.09
N TYR A 571 -3.94 0.95 25.28
CA TYR A 571 -3.34 2.15 25.89
C TYR A 571 -2.32 2.81 24.96
N HIS A 572 -2.45 2.64 23.64
CA HIS A 572 -1.57 3.28 22.67
C HIS A 572 -1.91 4.75 22.47
N ASN A 573 -0.89 5.60 22.50
CA ASN A 573 -0.95 6.97 22.04
C ASN A 573 -0.10 7.11 20.77
N VAL A 574 -0.73 7.52 19.66
CA VAL A 574 -0.03 7.76 18.39
C VAL A 574 0.96 8.91 18.58
N THR A 575 2.23 8.66 18.30
CA THR A 575 3.31 9.64 18.47
C THR A 575 4.00 9.88 17.14
N GLY A 576 3.93 11.12 16.65
CA GLY A 576 4.63 11.56 15.44
C GLY A 576 4.16 10.90 14.11
N MET A 577 3.10 10.10 14.12
CA MET A 577 2.58 9.32 12.97
C MET A 577 3.56 8.26 12.43
N PHE A 578 4.58 7.87 13.20
CA PHE A 578 5.54 6.83 12.83
C PHE A 578 5.67 5.73 13.89
N GLY A 579 4.92 5.83 14.99
CA GLY A 579 4.88 4.81 16.03
C GLY A 579 3.88 5.16 17.13
N VAL A 580 3.88 4.33 18.16
CA VAL A 580 3.03 4.50 19.35
C VAL A 580 3.88 4.50 20.61
N ILE A 581 3.36 5.12 21.66
CA ILE A 581 3.80 4.89 23.03
C ILE A 581 2.68 4.20 23.80
N SER A 582 3.06 3.33 24.72
CA SER A 582 2.17 2.73 25.70
C SER A 582 2.00 3.65 26.91
N GLY A 583 0.76 4.07 27.18
CA GLY A 583 0.44 4.97 28.29
C GLY A 583 1.05 6.36 28.12
N ASN A 584 1.43 6.98 29.24
CA ASN A 584 2.02 8.31 29.30
C ASN A 584 3.56 8.32 29.25
N MET A 585 4.21 7.20 29.57
CA MET A 585 5.67 7.07 29.58
C MET A 585 6.07 5.66 29.12
N SER A 586 6.63 5.56 27.91
CA SER A 586 7.30 4.37 27.39
C SER A 586 8.17 4.74 26.19
N ASP A 587 9.04 3.81 25.80
CA ASP A 587 9.80 3.93 24.56
C ASP A 587 8.86 3.92 23.34
N LEU A 588 9.30 4.56 22.26
CA LEU A 588 8.60 4.52 20.98
C LEU A 588 8.59 3.08 20.44
N ARG A 589 7.41 2.62 20.03
CA ARG A 589 7.19 1.29 19.47
C ARG A 589 6.70 1.38 18.04
N THR A 590 7.23 0.52 17.18
CA THR A 590 7.03 0.57 15.73
C THR A 590 6.46 -0.71 15.13
N GLY A 591 6.42 -1.82 15.87
CA GLY A 591 5.83 -3.08 15.41
C GLY A 591 4.35 -3.24 15.76
N LEU A 592 3.81 -4.43 15.47
CA LEU A 592 2.38 -4.71 15.57
C LEU A 592 1.93 -4.98 17.00
N ALA A 593 0.68 -4.62 17.27
CA ALA A 593 0.07 -4.86 18.57
C ALA A 593 -0.13 -6.36 18.80
N ALA A 594 -0.08 -6.80 20.06
CA ALA A 594 -0.39 -8.18 20.43
C ALA A 594 -1.76 -8.61 19.89
N GLN A 595 -2.74 -7.69 19.82
CA GLN A 595 -4.06 -7.96 19.26
C GLN A 595 -4.05 -8.32 17.77
N SER A 596 -3.00 -7.98 17.03
CA SER A 596 -2.86 -8.32 15.62
C SER A 596 -2.20 -9.68 15.43
N VAL A 597 -1.30 -10.09 16.32
CA VAL A 597 -0.47 -11.30 16.14
C VAL A 597 -0.77 -12.43 17.12
N HIS A 598 -1.53 -12.15 18.20
CA HIS A 598 -1.89 -13.10 19.25
C HIS A 598 -3.40 -13.22 19.46
N LEU A 599 -3.88 -14.44 19.73
CA LEU A 599 -5.27 -14.76 20.06
C LEU A 599 -5.32 -15.42 21.43
N LYS A 600 -6.03 -14.80 22.39
CA LYS A 600 -6.18 -15.31 23.77
C LYS A 600 -4.83 -15.62 24.46
N GLY A 601 -3.79 -14.84 24.15
CA GLY A 601 -2.44 -15.02 24.70
C GLY A 601 -1.55 -15.98 23.90
N GLU A 602 -2.11 -16.70 22.93
CA GLU A 602 -1.37 -17.63 22.07
C GLU A 602 -0.99 -16.98 20.73
N ILE A 603 0.04 -17.52 20.08
CA ILE A 603 0.49 -17.06 18.77
C ILE A 603 -0.59 -17.37 17.72
N TYR A 604 -1.09 -16.32 17.05
CA TYR A 604 -2.04 -16.43 15.95
C TYR A 604 -1.36 -16.33 14.57
N HIS A 605 -0.43 -15.39 14.42
CA HIS A 605 0.46 -15.37 13.26
C HIS A 605 1.66 -16.29 13.50
N GLU A 606 1.62 -17.44 12.84
CA GLU A 606 2.72 -18.40 12.78
C GLU A 606 3.99 -17.73 12.23
N PRO A 607 5.08 -17.61 13.02
CA PRO A 607 6.27 -16.88 12.63
C PRO A 607 7.06 -17.71 11.62
N VAL A 608 6.68 -17.67 10.35
CA VAL A 608 7.34 -18.37 9.23
C VAL A 608 8.01 -17.32 8.36
N ARG A 609 9.32 -17.49 8.09
CA ARG A 609 10.05 -16.62 7.16
C ARG A 609 9.50 -16.82 5.75
N LEU A 610 9.38 -15.73 5.00
CA LEU A 610 8.69 -15.71 3.71
C LEU A 610 9.17 -16.81 2.75
N LEU A 611 8.26 -17.69 2.36
CA LEU A 611 8.47 -18.77 1.39
C LEU A 611 8.17 -18.26 -0.02
N SER A 612 9.20 -18.01 -0.81
CA SER A 612 9.06 -17.39 -2.14
C SER A 612 9.25 -18.40 -3.25
N PHE A 613 8.31 -18.46 -4.19
CA PHE A 613 8.32 -19.34 -5.35
C PHE A 613 8.41 -18.52 -6.63
N ILE A 614 9.46 -18.73 -7.44
CA ILE A 614 9.63 -18.09 -8.75
C ILE A 614 9.43 -19.15 -9.83
N VAL A 615 8.46 -18.94 -10.70
CA VAL A 615 8.26 -19.77 -11.90
C VAL A 615 9.18 -19.24 -13.00
N ALA A 616 10.38 -19.82 -13.11
CA ALA A 616 11.35 -19.49 -14.15
C ALA A 616 12.46 -20.56 -14.23
N PRO A 617 13.08 -20.76 -15.42
CA PRO A 617 14.23 -21.65 -15.58
C PRO A 617 15.41 -21.32 -14.65
N PHE A 618 15.82 -22.25 -13.80
CA PHE A 618 16.79 -21.98 -12.73
C PHE A 618 18.14 -21.53 -13.29
N ALA A 619 18.67 -22.24 -14.29
CA ALA A 619 19.97 -21.95 -14.89
C ALA A 619 20.07 -20.54 -15.48
N ARG A 620 18.94 -19.98 -15.95
CA ARG A 620 18.89 -18.66 -16.60
C ARG A 620 18.74 -17.53 -15.58
N TYR A 621 17.92 -17.72 -14.55
CA TYR A 621 17.50 -16.63 -13.66
C TYR A 621 18.17 -16.64 -12.28
N LYS A 622 18.91 -17.69 -11.90
CA LYS A 622 19.68 -17.72 -10.63
C LYS A 622 20.57 -16.48 -10.47
N ASN A 623 21.28 -16.08 -11.53
CA ASN A 623 22.18 -14.93 -11.50
C ASN A 623 21.46 -13.60 -11.21
N VAL A 624 20.15 -13.49 -11.45
CA VAL A 624 19.36 -12.29 -11.08
C VAL A 624 19.43 -12.06 -9.57
N ILE A 625 19.35 -13.14 -8.77
CA ILE A 625 19.45 -13.07 -7.31
C ILE A 625 20.80 -12.49 -6.89
N ASP A 626 21.88 -12.95 -7.52
CA ASP A 626 23.24 -12.55 -7.20
C ASP A 626 23.55 -11.10 -7.62
N ARG A 627 22.88 -10.57 -8.64
CA ARG A 627 23.01 -9.17 -9.06
C ARG A 627 22.39 -8.20 -8.04
N ILE A 628 21.32 -8.60 -7.36
CA ILE A 628 20.62 -7.76 -6.40
C ILE A 628 21.18 -8.00 -5.00
N LYS A 629 22.21 -7.24 -4.61
CA LYS A 629 22.92 -7.38 -3.33
C LYS A 629 22.00 -7.57 -2.11
N ARG A 630 20.88 -6.83 -2.05
CA ARG A 630 19.92 -6.96 -0.97
C ARG A 630 19.21 -8.32 -0.96
N VAL A 631 18.69 -8.76 -2.11
CA VAL A 631 17.99 -10.05 -2.25
C VAL A 631 18.96 -11.20 -2.05
N HIS A 632 20.19 -11.09 -2.56
CA HIS A 632 21.27 -12.03 -2.28
C HIS A 632 21.41 -12.28 -0.77
N TYR A 633 21.55 -11.22 0.05
CA TYR A 633 21.65 -11.42 1.51
C TYR A 633 20.38 -11.97 2.15
N LEU A 634 19.20 -11.62 1.65
CA LEU A 634 17.95 -12.17 2.18
C LEU A 634 17.86 -13.69 1.92
N VAL A 635 18.23 -14.14 0.73
CA VAL A 635 18.16 -15.55 0.33
C VAL A 635 19.26 -16.39 0.98
N TYR A 636 20.53 -15.98 0.85
CA TYR A 636 21.65 -16.80 1.31
C TYR A 636 21.84 -16.80 2.83
N ASN A 637 21.27 -15.81 3.55
CA ASN A 637 21.15 -15.84 5.01
C ASN A 637 19.79 -16.38 5.49
N GLU A 638 18.97 -16.91 4.59
CA GLU A 638 17.67 -17.53 4.89
C GLU A 638 16.63 -16.60 5.54
N TRP A 639 16.72 -15.28 5.37
CA TRP A 639 15.60 -14.38 5.71
C TRP A 639 14.42 -14.55 4.75
N VAL A 640 14.68 -15.05 3.54
CA VAL A 640 13.68 -15.53 2.57
C VAL A 640 14.04 -16.95 2.17
N ARG A 641 13.07 -17.86 2.19
CA ARG A 641 13.22 -19.23 1.67
C ARG A 641 12.80 -19.23 0.20
N LEU A 642 13.78 -19.15 -0.69
CA LEU A 642 13.53 -19.06 -2.13
C LEU A 642 13.54 -20.43 -2.82
N VAL A 643 12.52 -20.66 -3.65
CA VAL A 643 12.36 -21.84 -4.50
C VAL A 643 12.15 -21.38 -5.95
N PHE A 644 12.97 -21.87 -6.87
CA PHE A 644 12.66 -21.82 -8.30
C PHE A 644 11.83 -23.04 -8.66
N LEU A 645 10.69 -22.81 -9.30
CA LEU A 645 9.95 -23.81 -10.03
C LEU A 645 10.40 -23.69 -11.49
N ASP A 646 11.15 -24.69 -11.96
CA ASP A 646 11.64 -24.76 -13.33
C ASP A 646 10.63 -25.51 -14.21
N PRO A 647 9.89 -24.81 -15.10
CA PRO A 647 8.90 -25.44 -15.94
C PRO A 647 9.51 -26.23 -17.11
N GLU A 648 10.75 -25.90 -17.53
CA GLU A 648 11.44 -26.56 -18.64
C GLU A 648 12.00 -27.91 -18.16
N GLU A 649 12.60 -27.95 -16.97
CA GLU A 649 13.17 -29.18 -16.38
C GLU A 649 12.18 -29.98 -15.52
N ARG A 650 11.00 -29.43 -15.23
CA ARG A 650 9.99 -30.01 -14.33
C ARG A 650 10.56 -30.38 -12.96
N ALA A 651 11.31 -29.45 -12.39
CA ALA A 651 11.99 -29.60 -11.11
C ALA A 651 11.91 -28.31 -10.28
N PHE A 652 12.09 -28.46 -8.98
CA PHE A 652 12.26 -27.38 -8.04
C PHE A 652 13.73 -27.24 -7.64
N TYR A 653 14.16 -26.01 -7.44
CA TYR A 653 15.48 -25.68 -6.91
C TYR A 653 15.34 -24.77 -5.71
N TYR A 654 15.88 -25.17 -4.55
CA TYR A 654 15.88 -24.32 -3.36
C TYR A 654 17.25 -24.32 -2.68
N TYR A 655 17.61 -23.20 -2.05
CA TYR A 655 18.91 -23.07 -1.38
C TYR A 655 18.92 -23.79 -0.02
N CYS A 656 19.90 -24.68 0.18
CA CYS A 656 20.14 -25.39 1.42
C CYS A 656 21.42 -24.88 2.09
N THR A 657 21.31 -24.17 3.22
CA THR A 657 22.49 -23.65 3.94
C THR A 657 23.40 -24.72 4.52
N ILE A 658 22.86 -25.90 4.86
CA ILE A 658 23.68 -27.00 5.37
C ILE A 658 24.62 -27.49 4.27
N ALA A 659 24.10 -27.65 3.05
CA ALA A 659 24.88 -28.00 1.87
C ALA A 659 25.66 -26.81 1.29
N LYS A 660 25.26 -25.58 1.65
CA LYS A 660 25.68 -24.31 1.02
C LYS A 660 25.49 -24.33 -0.51
N ASP A 661 24.45 -25.01 -0.97
CA ASP A 661 24.18 -25.18 -2.39
C ASP A 661 22.68 -25.30 -2.68
N TRP A 662 22.32 -25.19 -3.94
CA TRP A 662 20.97 -25.39 -4.45
C TRP A 662 20.65 -26.88 -4.58
N VAL A 663 19.55 -27.29 -3.96
CA VAL A 663 19.05 -28.67 -4.00
C VAL A 663 17.96 -28.77 -5.05
N ARG A 664 18.09 -29.78 -5.92
CA ARG A 664 17.12 -30.12 -6.97
C ARG A 664 16.14 -31.18 -6.47
N VAL A 665 14.85 -30.97 -6.73
CA VAL A 665 13.77 -31.95 -6.45
C VAL A 665 12.85 -32.03 -7.66
N ASP A 666 12.78 -33.21 -8.30
CA ASP A 666 11.89 -33.44 -9.44
C ASP A 666 10.41 -33.38 -9.04
N PHE A 667 9.53 -32.93 -9.95
CA PHE A 667 8.08 -32.88 -9.67
C PHE A 667 7.50 -34.24 -9.30
N ALA A 668 7.96 -35.31 -9.96
CA ALA A 668 7.53 -36.67 -9.66
C ALA A 668 7.90 -37.07 -8.22
N THR A 669 9.12 -36.74 -7.78
CA THR A 669 9.57 -37.00 -6.41
C THR A 669 8.78 -36.16 -5.40
N ALA A 670 8.52 -34.89 -5.70
CA ALA A 670 7.72 -34.02 -4.85
C ALA A 670 6.30 -34.58 -4.63
N MET A 671 5.63 -35.02 -5.70
CA MET A 671 4.28 -35.60 -5.61
C MET A 671 4.24 -36.97 -4.90
N GLN A 672 5.33 -37.73 -4.91
CA GLN A 672 5.42 -39.04 -4.24
C GLN A 672 5.80 -38.93 -2.76
N THR A 673 6.60 -37.92 -2.41
CA THR A 673 7.27 -37.84 -1.10
C THR A 673 6.61 -36.83 -0.17
N PHE A 674 6.03 -35.76 -0.72
CA PHE A 674 5.47 -34.68 0.09
C PHE A 674 3.97 -34.85 0.26
N GLU A 675 3.48 -34.42 1.42
CA GLU A 675 2.06 -34.44 1.77
C GLU A 675 1.49 -33.03 1.72
N ARG A 676 0.21 -32.92 1.38
CA ARG A 676 -0.53 -31.65 1.43
C ARG A 676 -0.86 -31.27 2.89
N ILE A 677 -0.90 -29.98 3.19
CA ILE A 677 -1.48 -29.43 4.42
C ILE A 677 -2.95 -29.09 4.13
N GLU A 678 -3.87 -29.61 4.95
CA GLU A 678 -5.25 -29.14 4.98
C GLU A 678 -5.34 -27.94 5.95
N TYR A 679 -5.88 -26.82 5.48
CA TYR A 679 -6.00 -25.55 6.21
C TYR A 679 -7.36 -25.37 6.87
#